data_AF-A0A923X3V9-F1
#
_entry.id   AF-A0A923X3V9-F1
#
_cell.length_a   1.000
_cell.length_b   1.000
_cell.length_c   1.000
_cell.angle_alpha   90.00
_cell.angle_beta   90.00
_cell.angle_gamma   90.00
#
_symmetry.space_group_name_H-M   'P 1'
#
loop_
_entity.id
_entity.type
_entity.pdbx_description
1 polymer ?
#
loop_
_entity_poly.entity_id
_entity_poly.type
_entity_poly.pdbx_seq_one_letter_code
_entity_poly.pdbx_strand_id
1 'polypeptide(L)'
;MSDAPTLEPTVGTPSERDLIARELRLGHIDFLNMYPMHWALGIEPTLAGVPTDINRRLVEGEVDVACISSIEYARNADQLMLLPSMCVSAEGAVGSIFAITNVPFEQVTDVWVTPQTATSVVLLQVLFQLRGTKPTLHLLEEDPAAVLAAGDRRAVLLIGDDALKARGAEQLSKYAFVDLGERWLGETGPPMVFAVWAVRREAVERSPEAAATLDRLLVESVNRFRGSDVSIAQASERYGIDEHATRSYLDRLSYDFGANERKGMIRFLRMASERQLLGAVPQPKFVEVRLEVADDEHAEAFQTAVSSRDPDVVRGAYLKAVGSSRALDETPEDDAHVDRCLELEALGRERDVDDVLNRALDGERIDVVDALAMLQSDRLMDIGQVAHALRLERTPSDAVTFIVDRNINYTNYCLTDCGFCAFYRRPGDESGEGYLQTIESLLEKIGETIELGGTAALMQGGHNPDLGIEWYLETFRTIKATYPTFHLHALSPPEIQHIARRSKLSVGDTLAQLRDAGMDSLPGGGGEVLVDRVRRVMAPKKTKTDDWLGVMRVAQRMGMSTSATMMYGHIELLAERALHLEAIRELQDETGGFRSFTSWTFQPGGTPLAQVIEAGVAPYQRHLPPPPTPFTYLLTQAVGRIFLDNVDNVQSSWVTQGLKVGQAALFFGANDMGSIMIEENVVSSAGTTYRATTEDFVHAITAAGFTPVQRDTLYRTVTTY
;
A
#
# COMPACT_ATOMS: atom_id res chain seq x y z
N MET A 1 16.04 -2.38 45.13
CA MET A 1 17.27 -1.78 44.56
C MET A 1 18.01 -2.87 43.80
N SER A 2 17.76 -2.95 42.50
CA SER A 2 18.74 -3.47 41.54
C SER A 2 18.67 -2.54 40.34
N ASP A 3 19.58 -1.57 40.31
CA ASP A 3 19.83 -0.73 39.13
C ASP A 3 20.44 -1.62 38.05
N ALA A 4 19.58 -2.18 37.20
CA ALA A 4 20.00 -2.56 35.86
C ALA A 4 19.83 -1.29 35.00
N PRO A 5 20.87 -0.82 34.29
CA PRO A 5 20.70 0.33 33.42
C PRO A 5 19.70 -0.07 32.33
N THR A 6 18.53 0.56 32.35
CA THR A 6 17.61 0.57 31.22
C THR A 6 18.38 1.13 30.04
N LEU A 7 18.88 0.26 29.16
CA LEU A 7 19.45 0.65 27.87
C LEU A 7 18.41 1.54 27.18
N GLU A 8 18.73 2.81 27.00
CA GLU A 8 17.91 3.72 26.22
C GLU A 8 17.65 3.08 24.85
N PRO A 9 16.40 3.10 24.35
CA PRO A 9 16.02 2.42 23.13
C PRO A 9 16.56 3.18 21.92
N THR A 10 17.87 3.22 21.71
CA THR A 10 18.50 4.02 20.65
C THR A 10 18.52 3.29 19.30
N VAL A 11 18.30 4.02 18.20
CA VAL A 11 18.41 3.54 16.80
C VAL A 11 19.70 4.01 16.15
N GLY A 12 20.13 3.29 15.12
CA GLY A 12 21.44 3.50 14.48
C GLY A 12 22.63 3.06 15.32
N THR A 13 23.82 3.16 14.72
CA THR A 13 25.10 2.95 15.40
C THR A 13 25.52 4.23 16.16
N PRO A 14 26.39 4.13 17.18
CA PRO A 14 26.97 5.31 17.82
C PRO A 14 27.64 6.27 16.82
N SER A 15 28.34 5.74 15.82
CA SER A 15 29.02 6.54 14.79
C SER A 15 28.06 7.34 13.91
N GLU A 16 26.89 6.78 13.58
CA GLU A 16 25.84 7.48 12.84
C GLU A 16 25.23 8.62 13.64
N ARG A 17 24.97 8.39 14.93
CA ARG A 17 24.47 9.44 15.83
C ARG A 17 25.51 10.54 16.05
N ASP A 18 26.78 10.17 16.19
CA ASP A 18 27.90 11.12 16.30
C ASP A 18 28.10 11.92 15.00
N LEU A 19 27.87 11.31 13.83
CA LEU A 19 27.88 12.00 12.54
C LEU A 19 26.78 13.06 12.50
N ILE A 20 25.53 12.71 12.82
CA ILE A 20 24.43 13.67 12.82
C ILE A 20 24.68 14.79 13.82
N ALA A 21 25.06 14.46 15.06
CA ALA A 21 25.31 15.46 16.11
C ALA A 21 26.46 16.42 15.77
N ARG A 22 27.45 15.97 14.99
CA ARG A 22 28.57 16.80 14.53
C ARG A 22 28.21 17.69 13.35
N GLU A 23 27.45 17.15 12.39
CA GLU A 23 27.24 17.81 11.09
C GLU A 23 25.94 18.61 11.00
N LEU A 24 24.92 18.29 11.83
CA LEU A 24 23.60 18.90 11.79
C LEU A 24 23.17 19.44 13.15
N ARG A 25 22.80 20.73 13.19
CA ARG A 25 22.13 21.32 14.35
C ARG A 25 20.65 20.96 14.34
N LEU A 26 20.25 20.02 15.19
CA LEU A 26 18.88 19.48 15.24
C LEU A 26 17.95 20.39 16.06
N GLY A 27 16.86 20.85 15.44
CA GLY A 27 15.75 21.52 16.11
C GLY A 27 14.64 20.54 16.49
N HIS A 28 14.13 20.65 17.72
CA HIS A 28 13.13 19.73 18.27
C HIS A 28 11.89 20.48 18.75
N ILE A 29 10.72 20.01 18.33
CA ILE A 29 9.41 20.44 18.83
C ILE A 29 8.93 19.41 19.85
N ASP A 30 8.86 19.81 21.12
CA ASP A 30 8.51 18.90 22.23
C ASP A 30 7.00 18.79 22.43
N PHE A 31 6.29 18.24 21.43
CA PHE A 31 4.87 17.90 21.49
C PHE A 31 4.67 16.40 21.37
N LEU A 32 3.55 15.88 21.91
CA LEU A 32 3.26 14.45 21.91
C LEU A 32 3.28 13.83 20.49
N ASN A 33 2.82 14.56 19.46
CA ASN A 33 2.85 14.05 18.08
C ASN A 33 4.25 13.86 17.50
N MET A 34 5.26 14.54 18.04
CA MET A 34 6.65 14.42 17.61
C MET A 34 7.39 13.31 18.37
N TYR A 35 6.88 12.91 19.53
CA TYR A 35 7.55 11.98 20.43
C TYR A 35 7.95 10.66 19.75
N PRO A 36 7.13 10.01 18.90
CA PRO A 36 7.54 8.77 18.22
C PRO A 36 8.79 8.90 17.36
N MET A 37 9.05 10.09 16.79
CA MET A 37 10.23 10.32 15.95
C MET A 37 11.51 10.52 16.78
N HIS A 38 11.38 11.02 18.01
CA HIS A 38 12.52 11.35 18.87
C HIS A 38 12.78 10.32 19.95
N TRP A 39 11.79 9.50 20.31
CA TRP A 39 11.82 8.56 21.43
C TRP A 39 13.05 7.66 21.42
N ALA A 40 13.37 7.12 20.24
CA ALA A 40 14.46 6.20 20.06
C ALA A 40 15.65 6.80 19.30
N LEU A 41 15.61 8.09 18.96
CA LEU A 41 16.59 8.71 18.08
C LEU A 41 18.00 8.76 18.70
N GLY A 42 18.09 8.89 20.03
CA GLY A 42 19.37 8.88 20.76
C GLY A 42 20.30 10.06 20.42
N ILE A 43 19.77 11.13 19.84
CA ILE A 43 20.50 12.34 19.47
C ILE A 43 19.89 13.50 20.25
N GLU A 44 20.70 14.14 21.08
CA GLU A 44 20.30 15.33 21.82
C GLU A 44 20.07 16.51 20.85
N PRO A 45 18.93 17.20 20.93
CA PRO A 45 18.66 18.33 20.06
C PRO A 45 19.58 19.50 20.40
N THR A 46 20.06 20.21 19.38
CA THR A 46 20.79 21.47 19.57
C THR A 46 19.88 22.51 20.20
N LEU A 47 18.60 22.50 19.85
CA LEU A 47 17.60 23.39 20.42
C LEU A 47 16.22 22.74 20.45
N ALA A 48 15.52 22.88 21.56
CA ALA A 48 14.12 22.49 21.71
C ALA A 48 13.24 23.72 21.97
N GLY A 49 12.03 23.73 21.42
CA GLY A 49 11.12 24.86 21.56
C GLY A 49 9.75 24.63 20.95
N VAL A 50 8.92 25.67 20.97
CA VAL A 50 7.59 25.66 20.36
C VAL A 50 7.69 25.74 18.82
N PRO A 51 6.68 25.25 18.07
CA PRO A 51 6.73 25.18 16.61
C PRO A 51 7.13 26.48 15.91
N THR A 52 6.54 27.62 16.28
CA THR A 52 6.85 28.92 15.66
C THR A 52 8.31 29.34 15.88
N ASP A 53 8.90 29.02 17.04
CA ASP A 53 10.29 29.36 17.33
C ASP A 53 11.26 28.46 16.53
N ILE A 54 11.03 27.14 16.51
CA ILE A 54 11.84 26.20 15.73
C ILE A 54 11.77 26.51 14.23
N ASN A 55 10.58 26.78 13.70
CA ASN A 55 10.36 27.23 12.33
C ASN A 55 11.24 28.44 11.99
N ARG A 56 11.17 29.49 12.80
CA ARG A 56 11.94 30.73 12.63
C ARG A 56 13.44 30.46 12.69
N ARG A 57 13.90 29.69 13.68
CA ARG A 57 15.31 29.36 13.86
C ARG A 57 15.89 28.50 12.74
N LEU A 58 15.10 27.61 12.15
CA LEU A 58 15.51 26.87 10.96
C LEU A 58 15.69 27.82 9.77
N VAL A 59 14.77 28.77 9.58
CA VAL A 59 14.82 29.78 8.51
C VAL A 59 15.97 30.77 8.68
N GLU A 60 16.28 31.16 9.92
CA GLU A 60 17.39 32.07 10.25
C GLU A 60 18.77 31.36 10.30
N GLY A 61 18.79 30.02 10.25
CA GLY A 61 20.04 29.26 10.25
C GLY A 61 20.65 29.05 11.63
N GLU A 62 19.86 29.14 12.70
CA GLU A 62 20.26 28.74 14.06
C GLU A 62 20.23 27.22 14.25
N VAL A 63 19.30 26.53 13.59
CA VAL A 63 19.27 25.07 13.43
C VAL A 63 19.32 24.71 11.94
N ASP A 64 19.83 23.52 11.64
CA ASP A 64 20.02 23.02 10.28
C ASP A 64 18.88 22.13 9.80
N VAL A 65 18.21 21.42 10.71
CA VAL A 65 17.14 20.48 10.39
C VAL A 65 16.10 20.43 11.50
N ALA A 66 14.81 20.41 11.13
CA ALA A 66 13.70 20.25 12.07
C ALA A 66 12.42 19.78 11.35
N CYS A 67 11.49 19.19 12.10
CA CYS A 67 10.12 19.01 11.61
C CYS A 67 9.37 20.35 11.70
N ILE A 68 9.12 20.98 10.57
CA ILE A 68 8.47 22.30 10.49
C ILE A 68 7.11 22.19 9.83
N SER A 69 6.30 23.22 10.02
CA SER A 69 4.97 23.23 9.43
C SER A 69 5.02 23.31 7.89
N SER A 70 4.11 22.62 7.19
CA SER A 70 4.14 22.50 5.72
C SER A 70 4.02 23.86 4.99
N ILE A 71 3.29 24.83 5.57
CA ILE A 71 3.22 26.18 5.01
C ILE A 71 4.54 26.95 5.14
N GLU A 72 5.30 26.68 6.20
CA GLU A 72 6.55 27.37 6.48
C GLU A 72 7.66 26.86 5.56
N TYR A 73 7.67 25.56 5.31
CA TYR A 73 8.49 25.00 4.22
C TYR A 73 8.18 25.71 2.90
N ALA A 74 6.88 25.84 2.57
CA ALA A 74 6.50 26.40 1.28
C ALA A 74 6.92 27.88 1.10
N ARG A 75 6.96 28.65 2.18
CA ARG A 75 7.43 30.05 2.18
C ARG A 75 8.93 30.19 1.98
N ASN A 76 9.71 29.16 2.30
CA ASN A 76 11.17 29.21 2.36
C ASN A 76 11.82 28.07 1.53
N ALA A 77 11.11 27.55 0.52
CA ALA A 77 11.54 26.40 -0.28
C ALA A 77 12.75 26.67 -1.20
N ASP A 78 13.16 27.93 -1.33
CA ASP A 78 14.40 28.34 -1.99
C ASP A 78 15.63 27.95 -1.17
N GLN A 79 15.57 28.11 0.16
CA GLN A 79 16.66 27.78 1.08
C GLN A 79 16.51 26.44 1.82
N LEU A 80 15.34 25.79 1.73
CA LEU A 80 15.07 24.50 2.39
C LEU A 80 14.91 23.34 1.41
N MET A 81 15.26 22.14 1.87
CA MET A 81 15.00 20.85 1.25
C MET A 81 14.24 19.95 2.23
N LEU A 82 13.50 18.98 1.73
CA LEU A 82 12.70 18.05 2.52
C LEU A 82 13.44 16.73 2.72
N LEU A 83 13.37 16.17 3.92
CA LEU A 83 13.67 14.75 4.10
C LEU A 83 12.52 13.92 3.52
N PRO A 84 12.79 12.85 2.77
CA PRO A 84 11.76 12.20 1.98
C PRO A 84 10.86 11.26 2.79
N SER A 85 11.27 10.72 3.93
CA SER A 85 10.55 9.58 4.50
C SER A 85 9.45 9.97 5.48
N MET A 86 9.63 11.06 6.25
CA MET A 86 8.78 11.34 7.42
C MET A 86 8.04 12.68 7.34
N CYS A 87 6.77 12.66 7.76
CA CYS A 87 5.92 13.85 7.96
C CYS A 87 5.03 13.70 9.20
N VAL A 88 4.19 14.69 9.49
CA VAL A 88 3.06 14.54 10.42
C VAL A 88 1.80 14.87 9.67
N SER A 89 0.95 13.87 9.46
CA SER A 89 -0.29 13.98 8.71
C SER A 89 -1.44 13.25 9.40
N ALA A 90 -2.67 13.52 8.95
CA ALA A 90 -3.84 12.75 9.32
C ALA A 90 -4.83 12.67 8.16
N GLU A 91 -5.52 11.53 8.07
CA GLU A 91 -6.64 11.33 7.16
C GLU A 91 -7.94 11.38 7.97
N GLY A 92 -8.52 12.58 8.09
CA GLY A 92 -9.72 12.80 8.89
C GLY A 92 -9.40 13.42 10.26
N ALA A 93 -10.14 13.01 11.29
CA ALA A 93 -10.08 13.65 12.61
C ALA A 93 -8.69 13.49 13.26
N VAL A 94 -8.03 14.61 13.54
CA VAL A 94 -6.68 14.66 14.14
C VAL A 94 -6.74 14.45 15.65
N GLY A 95 -7.80 14.96 16.30
CA GLY A 95 -7.96 14.93 17.74
C GLY A 95 -7.17 16.00 18.50
N SER A 96 -6.39 16.85 17.81
CA SER A 96 -5.56 17.90 18.41
C SER A 96 -5.55 19.21 17.63
N ILE A 97 -6.48 19.45 16.71
CA ILE A 97 -6.62 20.72 15.98
C ILE A 97 -8.10 21.07 15.92
N PHE A 98 -8.57 21.82 16.93
CA PHE A 98 -9.99 22.12 17.10
C PHE A 98 -10.27 23.61 16.93
N ALA A 99 -11.31 23.91 16.15
CA ALA A 99 -12.06 25.15 16.30
C ALA A 99 -13.21 24.92 17.28
N ILE A 100 -13.05 25.39 18.51
CA ILE A 100 -14.06 25.30 19.56
C ILE A 100 -14.99 26.50 19.43
N THR A 101 -16.30 26.28 19.26
CA THR A 101 -17.24 27.35 18.91
C THR A 101 -18.56 27.27 19.65
N ASN A 102 -19.18 28.44 19.88
CA ASN A 102 -20.49 28.58 20.50
C ASN A 102 -21.67 28.59 19.50
N VAL A 103 -21.39 28.45 18.21
CA VAL A 103 -22.37 28.37 17.12
C VAL A 103 -21.97 27.26 16.13
N PRO A 104 -22.85 26.84 15.21
CA PRO A 104 -22.41 26.04 14.07
C PRO A 104 -21.24 26.73 13.34
N PHE A 105 -20.22 25.96 12.96
CA PHE A 105 -18.96 26.48 12.39
C PHE A 105 -19.18 27.44 11.22
N GLU A 106 -20.21 27.22 10.42
CA GLU A 106 -20.59 28.03 9.26
C GLU A 106 -21.03 29.46 9.63
N GLN A 107 -21.41 29.69 10.89
CA GLN A 107 -21.91 30.98 11.40
C GLN A 107 -20.85 31.80 12.14
N VAL A 108 -19.64 31.25 12.30
CA VAL A 108 -18.54 31.91 13.02
C VAL A 108 -18.06 33.13 12.24
N THR A 109 -17.95 34.27 12.93
CA THR A 109 -17.44 35.53 12.36
C THR A 109 -16.09 35.93 12.93
N ASP A 110 -15.77 35.48 14.14
CA ASP A 110 -14.57 35.89 14.88
C ASP A 110 -13.87 34.66 15.46
N VAL A 111 -12.56 34.54 15.22
CA VAL A 111 -11.75 33.41 15.68
C VAL A 111 -10.54 33.92 16.46
N TRP A 112 -10.37 33.45 17.69
CA TRP A 112 -9.17 33.69 18.49
C TRP A 112 -8.17 32.56 18.28
N VAL A 113 -6.93 32.92 17.98
CA VAL A 113 -5.87 31.97 17.64
C VAL A 113 -4.65 32.22 18.53
N THR A 114 -3.91 31.17 18.88
CA THR A 114 -2.64 31.34 19.58
C THR A 114 -1.53 31.73 18.60
N PRO A 115 -0.49 32.48 19.03
CA PRO A 115 0.66 32.83 18.18
C PRO A 115 1.45 31.63 17.61
N GLN A 116 1.16 30.41 18.08
CA GLN A 116 1.95 29.20 17.83
C GLN A 116 1.43 28.37 16.63
N THR A 117 0.44 28.85 15.88
CA THR A 117 -0.46 28.03 15.04
C THR A 117 -0.40 28.29 13.53
N ALA A 118 0.72 28.76 12.99
CA ALA A 118 0.82 29.29 11.61
C ALA A 118 0.15 28.44 10.52
N THR A 119 0.35 27.11 10.50
CA THR A 119 -0.31 26.22 9.51
C THR A 119 -1.79 25.98 9.80
N SER A 120 -2.17 25.78 11.07
CA SER A 120 -3.57 25.56 11.46
C SER A 120 -4.44 26.79 11.23
N VAL A 121 -3.87 28.01 11.35
CA VAL A 121 -4.54 29.26 10.97
C VAL A 121 -4.80 29.32 9.47
N VAL A 122 -3.81 28.96 8.66
CA VAL A 122 -3.98 28.94 7.20
C VAL A 122 -5.00 27.87 6.80
N LEU A 123 -4.95 26.68 7.40
CA LEU A 123 -5.96 25.64 7.21
C LEU A 123 -7.37 26.14 7.55
N LEU A 124 -7.54 26.75 8.72
CA LEU A 124 -8.80 27.34 9.15
C LEU A 124 -9.32 28.37 8.12
N GLN A 125 -8.45 29.27 7.67
CA GLN A 125 -8.80 30.28 6.67
C GLN A 125 -9.17 29.66 5.32
N VAL A 126 -8.47 28.61 4.87
CA VAL A 126 -8.82 27.87 3.66
C VAL A 126 -10.22 27.25 3.78
N LEU A 127 -10.53 26.62 4.92
CA LEU A 127 -11.83 25.99 5.19
C LEU A 127 -12.99 26.99 5.21
N PHE A 128 -12.81 28.17 5.81
CA PHE A 128 -13.84 29.23 5.76
C PHE A 128 -14.02 29.78 4.34
N GLN A 129 -12.92 30.01 3.63
CA GLN A 129 -12.97 30.57 2.28
C GLN A 129 -13.56 29.61 1.25
N LEU A 130 -13.42 28.29 1.43
CA LEU A 130 -14.13 27.29 0.63
C LEU A 130 -15.65 27.45 0.66
N ARG A 131 -16.18 28.06 1.73
CA ARG A 131 -17.59 28.30 1.95
C ARG A 131 -18.00 29.76 1.70
N GLY A 132 -17.10 30.56 1.11
CA GLY A 132 -17.35 31.97 0.82
C GLY A 132 -17.38 32.87 2.07
N THR A 133 -16.80 32.43 3.19
CA THR A 133 -16.73 33.20 4.44
C THR A 133 -15.29 33.53 4.80
N LYS A 134 -15.08 34.61 5.58
CA LYS A 134 -13.75 35.03 6.04
C LYS A 134 -13.87 35.58 7.46
N PRO A 135 -13.45 34.83 8.50
CA PRO A 135 -13.53 35.30 9.86
C PRO A 135 -12.50 36.40 10.14
N THR A 136 -12.79 37.24 11.12
CA THR A 136 -11.81 38.14 11.74
C THR A 136 -10.95 37.34 12.71
N LEU A 137 -9.63 37.40 12.58
CA LEU A 137 -8.71 36.72 13.48
C LEU A 137 -8.24 37.64 14.60
N HIS A 138 -8.30 37.14 15.83
CA HIS A 138 -7.86 37.82 17.05
C HIS A 138 -6.78 36.99 17.75
N LEU A 139 -5.90 37.64 18.52
CA LEU A 139 -4.95 36.92 19.36
C LEU A 139 -5.65 36.42 20.63
N LEU A 140 -5.42 35.16 20.98
CA LEU A 140 -5.90 34.58 22.23
C LEU A 140 -4.94 34.95 23.39
N GLU A 141 -5.34 35.93 24.20
CA GLU A 141 -4.61 36.36 25.41
C GLU A 141 -5.32 35.98 26.71
N GLU A 142 -6.60 35.58 26.61
CA GLU A 142 -7.48 35.24 27.72
C GLU A 142 -7.87 33.76 27.67
N ASP A 143 -8.47 33.25 28.75
CA ASP A 143 -8.94 31.87 28.82
C ASP A 143 -9.96 31.56 27.68
N PRO A 144 -9.84 30.42 26.97
CA PRO A 144 -10.74 30.05 25.88
C PRO A 144 -12.23 30.09 26.25
N ALA A 145 -12.60 29.67 27.46
CA ALA A 145 -14.00 29.63 27.89
C ALA A 145 -14.54 31.04 28.15
N ALA A 146 -13.70 31.97 28.65
CA ALA A 146 -14.04 33.38 28.82
C ALA A 146 -14.30 34.06 27.48
N VAL A 147 -13.44 33.83 26.48
CA VAL A 147 -13.59 34.37 25.12
C VAL A 147 -14.90 33.93 24.48
N LEU A 148 -15.22 32.63 24.58
CA LEU A 148 -16.45 32.05 24.03
C LEU A 148 -17.71 32.50 24.79
N ALA A 149 -17.61 32.79 26.08
CA ALA A 149 -18.73 33.28 26.89
C ALA A 149 -19.03 34.77 26.66
N ALA A 150 -18.04 35.56 26.23
CA ALA A 150 -18.15 37.02 26.13
C ALA A 150 -18.86 37.54 24.86
N GLY A 151 -19.35 36.66 23.97
CA GLY A 151 -20.16 37.08 22.82
C GLY A 151 -20.53 35.93 21.89
N ASP A 152 -21.45 36.18 20.97
CA ASP A 152 -21.96 35.17 20.02
C ASP A 152 -21.08 35.08 18.75
N ARG A 153 -21.20 33.98 18.00
CA ARG A 153 -20.48 33.71 16.73
C ARG A 153 -18.96 33.67 16.83
N ARG A 154 -18.45 33.16 17.94
CA ARG A 154 -17.01 33.09 18.25
C ARG A 154 -16.48 31.67 18.12
N ALA A 155 -15.21 31.57 17.76
CA ALA A 155 -14.45 30.33 17.89
C ALA A 155 -13.06 30.57 18.49
N VAL A 156 -12.49 29.55 19.13
CA VAL A 156 -11.10 29.52 19.57
C VAL A 156 -10.41 28.36 18.87
N LEU A 157 -9.28 28.63 18.21
CA LEU A 157 -8.44 27.62 17.59
C LEU A 157 -7.38 27.15 18.59
N LEU A 158 -7.47 25.89 19.01
CA LEU A 158 -6.46 25.24 19.84
C LEU A 158 -5.77 24.12 19.06
N ILE A 159 -4.47 23.94 19.30
CA ILE A 159 -3.66 22.91 18.64
C ILE A 159 -2.82 22.10 19.64
N GLY A 160 -2.41 20.89 19.25
CA GLY A 160 -1.47 20.06 20.00
C GLY A 160 -1.98 19.74 21.42
N ASP A 161 -1.07 19.79 22.38
CA ASP A 161 -1.35 19.38 23.75
C ASP A 161 -2.41 20.28 24.43
N ASP A 162 -2.49 21.55 24.06
CA ASP A 162 -3.52 22.47 24.56
C ASP A 162 -4.92 22.06 24.09
N ALA A 163 -5.04 21.56 22.85
CA ALA A 163 -6.29 21.02 22.32
C ALA A 163 -6.69 19.71 23.02
N LEU A 164 -5.71 18.86 23.33
CA LEU A 164 -5.94 17.60 24.05
C LEU A 164 -6.42 17.87 25.49
N LYS A 165 -5.80 18.83 26.18
CA LYS A 165 -6.22 19.27 27.53
C LYS A 165 -7.60 19.92 27.52
N ALA A 166 -7.89 20.75 26.51
CA ALA A 166 -9.18 21.43 26.37
C ALA A 166 -10.36 20.46 26.22
N ARG A 167 -10.15 19.30 25.60
CA ARG A 167 -11.19 18.27 25.45
C ARG A 167 -11.64 17.65 26.78
N GLY A 168 -10.75 17.61 27.77
CA GLY A 168 -11.05 17.16 29.13
C GLY A 168 -11.58 18.26 30.06
N ALA A 169 -11.65 19.51 29.61
CA ALA A 169 -11.98 20.66 30.43
C ALA A 169 -13.51 20.85 30.54
N GLU A 170 -14.07 20.70 31.74
CA GLU A 170 -15.51 20.78 32.01
C GLU A 170 -16.12 22.11 31.51
N GLN A 171 -15.40 23.23 31.66
CA GLN A 171 -15.85 24.56 31.25
C GLN A 171 -16.04 24.72 29.73
N LEU A 172 -15.39 23.88 28.92
CA LEU A 172 -15.48 23.89 27.45
C LEU A 172 -16.47 22.85 26.91
N SER A 173 -16.89 21.87 27.72
CA SER A 173 -17.74 20.74 27.32
C SER A 173 -19.08 21.14 26.69
N LYS A 174 -19.58 22.35 26.97
CA LYS A 174 -20.83 22.90 26.42
C LYS A 174 -20.71 23.50 25.02
N TYR A 175 -19.49 23.64 24.49
CA TYR A 175 -19.22 24.21 23.16
C TYR A 175 -18.95 23.11 22.13
N ALA A 176 -19.14 23.42 20.86
CA ALA A 176 -18.89 22.45 19.77
C ALA A 176 -17.39 22.41 19.44
N PHE A 177 -16.83 21.20 19.37
CA PHE A 177 -15.46 20.95 18.94
C PHE A 177 -15.47 20.54 17.46
N VAL A 178 -14.90 21.38 16.60
CA VAL A 178 -14.80 21.11 15.17
C VAL A 178 -13.36 20.74 14.83
N ASP A 179 -13.13 19.48 14.49
CA ASP A 179 -11.81 19.00 14.08
C ASP A 179 -11.48 19.48 12.66
N LEU A 180 -10.39 20.23 12.51
CA LEU A 180 -10.05 20.79 11.20
C LEU A 180 -9.53 19.74 10.21
N GLY A 181 -8.97 18.63 10.67
CA GLY A 181 -8.56 17.54 9.78
C GLY A 181 -9.76 16.77 9.24
N GLU A 182 -10.76 16.51 10.07
CA GLU A 182 -12.02 15.89 9.63
C GLU A 182 -12.73 16.76 8.59
N ARG A 183 -12.76 18.08 8.84
CA ARG A 183 -13.32 19.03 7.89
C ARG A 183 -12.51 19.10 6.60
N TRP A 184 -11.18 19.10 6.68
CA TRP A 184 -10.31 19.06 5.52
C TRP A 184 -10.60 17.84 4.64
N LEU A 185 -10.70 16.65 5.25
CA LEU A 185 -10.98 15.42 4.53
C LEU A 185 -12.31 15.50 3.79
N GLY A 186 -13.38 15.94 4.49
CA GLY A 186 -14.71 16.08 3.92
C GLY A 186 -14.80 17.08 2.76
N GLU A 187 -13.98 18.14 2.78
CA GLU A 187 -14.02 19.20 1.76
C GLU A 187 -13.07 18.95 0.58
N THR A 188 -12.01 18.15 0.78
CA THR A 188 -10.91 18.08 -0.19
C THR A 188 -10.58 16.68 -0.68
N GLY A 189 -10.75 15.64 0.13
CA GLY A 189 -10.49 14.23 -0.19
C GLY A 189 -9.13 13.67 0.27
N PRO A 190 -7.96 14.26 -0.07
CA PRO A 190 -6.65 13.81 0.40
C PRO A 190 -6.39 14.07 1.91
N PRO A 191 -5.39 13.39 2.52
CA PRO A 191 -4.96 13.66 3.90
C PRO A 191 -4.41 15.09 4.05
N MET A 192 -4.45 15.60 5.28
CA MET A 192 -3.82 16.88 5.63
C MET A 192 -2.40 16.63 6.15
N VAL A 193 -1.41 17.30 5.54
CA VAL A 193 -0.01 17.28 6.03
C VAL A 193 0.27 18.54 6.83
N PHE A 194 0.42 18.37 8.14
CA PHE A 194 0.63 19.48 9.08
C PHE A 194 2.09 19.88 9.17
N ALA A 195 2.99 18.91 9.25
CA ALA A 195 4.42 19.14 9.37
C ALA A 195 5.22 18.21 8.47
N VAL A 196 6.40 18.66 8.08
CA VAL A 196 7.35 17.96 7.22
C VAL A 196 8.76 18.19 7.77
N TRP A 197 9.62 17.20 7.62
CA TRP A 197 11.03 17.37 7.95
C TRP A 197 11.72 18.20 6.87
N ALA A 198 12.26 19.35 7.27
CA ALA A 198 13.00 20.23 6.40
C ALA A 198 14.43 20.44 6.93
N VAL A 199 15.37 20.51 6.00
CA VAL A 199 16.79 20.75 6.23
C VAL A 199 17.25 21.90 5.35
N ARG A 200 18.14 22.73 5.87
CA ARG A 200 18.72 23.84 5.12
C ARG A 200 19.58 23.30 3.98
N ARG A 201 19.43 23.89 2.79
CA ARG A 201 20.20 23.52 1.59
C ARG A 201 21.71 23.49 1.87
N GLU A 202 22.23 24.51 2.55
CA GLU A 202 23.65 24.61 2.91
C GLU A 202 24.12 23.49 3.85
N ALA A 203 23.24 22.96 4.70
CA ALA A 203 23.57 21.85 5.59
C ALA A 203 23.62 20.52 4.82
N VAL A 204 22.72 20.33 3.85
CA VAL A 204 22.77 19.19 2.92
C VAL A 204 24.02 19.25 2.04
N GLU A 205 24.40 20.43 1.56
CA GLU A 205 25.63 20.63 0.78
C GLU A 205 26.89 20.36 1.61
N ARG A 206 26.84 20.67 2.92
CA ARG A 206 27.94 20.40 3.86
C ARG A 206 28.07 18.92 4.20
N SER A 207 26.96 18.25 4.50
CA SER A 207 26.93 16.82 4.83
C SER A 207 25.63 16.17 4.36
N PRO A 208 25.58 15.69 3.09
CA PRO A 208 24.42 15.00 2.58
C PRO A 208 24.20 13.66 3.28
N GLU A 209 25.30 13.00 3.67
CA GLU A 209 25.32 11.75 4.44
C GLU A 209 24.61 11.91 5.79
N ALA A 210 24.90 12.97 6.56
CA ALA A 210 24.23 13.19 7.84
C ALA A 210 22.72 13.41 7.67
N ALA A 211 22.29 14.12 6.63
CA ALA A 211 20.87 14.34 6.35
C ALA A 211 20.15 13.06 5.93
N ALA A 212 20.80 12.23 5.11
CA ALA A 212 20.30 10.91 4.70
C ALA A 212 20.21 9.94 5.87
N THR A 213 21.25 9.88 6.70
CA THR A 213 21.28 9.06 7.91
C THR A 213 20.20 9.48 8.89
N LEU A 214 19.98 10.79 9.09
CA LEU A 214 18.91 11.28 9.94
C LEU A 214 17.51 10.84 9.43
N ASP A 215 17.24 10.95 8.13
CA ASP A 215 15.96 10.51 7.55
C ASP A 215 15.68 9.02 7.85
N ARG A 216 16.69 8.16 7.67
CA ARG A 216 16.58 6.74 8.02
C ARG A 216 16.36 6.51 9.52
N LEU A 217 17.13 7.17 10.39
CA LEU A 217 16.98 6.99 11.83
C LEU A 217 15.62 7.49 12.35
N LEU A 218 15.01 8.49 11.72
CA LEU A 218 13.65 8.92 12.06
C LEU A 218 12.61 7.82 11.76
N VAL A 219 12.75 7.10 10.64
CA VAL A 219 11.91 5.94 10.30
C VAL A 219 12.09 4.83 11.33
N GLU A 220 13.35 4.47 11.63
CA GLU A 220 13.66 3.44 12.63
C GLU A 220 13.09 3.80 14.01
N SER A 221 13.17 5.07 14.41
CA SER A 221 12.67 5.56 15.69
C SER A 221 11.16 5.36 15.83
N VAL A 222 10.39 5.73 14.80
CA VAL A 222 8.93 5.53 14.79
C VAL A 222 8.56 4.04 14.78
N ASN A 223 9.26 3.21 14.01
CA ASN A 223 9.04 1.77 14.00
C ASN A 223 9.32 1.15 15.37
N ARG A 224 10.41 1.56 16.02
CA ARG A 224 10.76 1.09 17.36
C ARG A 224 9.75 1.58 18.41
N PHE A 225 9.26 2.81 18.29
CA PHE A 225 8.21 3.34 19.16
C PHE A 225 6.93 2.50 19.06
N ARG A 226 6.49 2.18 17.83
CA ARG A 226 5.29 1.39 17.56
C ARG A 226 5.40 -0.07 18.02
N GLY A 227 6.61 -0.64 17.96
CA GLY A 227 6.89 -2.01 18.39
C GLY A 227 7.24 -2.18 19.87
N SER A 228 7.08 -1.15 20.70
CA SER A 228 7.48 -1.15 22.11
C SER A 228 6.27 -1.10 23.04
N ASP A 229 6.19 -2.04 23.99
CA ASP A 229 5.11 -2.10 24.98
C ASP A 229 5.15 -0.96 26.01
N VAL A 230 6.30 -0.30 26.16
CA VAL A 230 6.52 0.76 27.17
C VAL A 230 6.44 2.17 26.60
N SER A 231 6.47 2.33 25.27
CA SER A 231 6.60 3.64 24.63
C SER A 231 5.40 4.56 24.88
N ILE A 232 4.18 4.00 24.87
CA ILE A 232 2.95 4.73 25.16
C ILE A 232 2.88 5.18 26.63
N ALA A 233 3.27 4.32 27.57
CA ALA A 233 3.32 4.68 28.98
C ALA A 233 4.32 5.82 29.24
N GLN A 234 5.50 5.77 28.58
CA GLN A 234 6.50 6.83 28.66
C GLN A 234 6.02 8.14 28.04
N ALA A 235 5.33 8.06 26.89
CA ALA A 235 4.71 9.23 26.27
C ALA A 235 3.62 9.85 27.17
N SER A 236 2.76 9.01 27.72
CA SER A 236 1.71 9.41 28.67
C SER A 236 2.27 10.14 29.88
N GLU A 237 3.29 9.56 30.53
CA GLU A 237 3.97 10.15 31.69
C GLU A 237 4.63 11.48 31.33
N ARG A 238 5.34 11.55 30.20
CA ARG A 238 6.06 12.76 29.75
C ARG A 238 5.12 13.93 29.50
N TYR A 239 4.00 13.71 28.80
CA TYR A 239 3.10 14.78 28.38
C TYR A 239 1.92 15.00 29.34
N GLY A 240 1.79 14.17 30.38
CA GLY A 240 0.72 14.28 31.37
C GLY A 240 -0.67 14.01 30.79
N ILE A 241 -0.74 13.11 29.81
CA ILE A 241 -1.98 12.71 29.11
C ILE A 241 -2.21 11.24 29.42
N ASP A 242 -3.45 10.87 29.75
CA ASP A 242 -3.81 9.47 30.02
C ASP A 242 -3.34 8.51 28.91
N GLU A 243 -2.91 7.29 29.26
CA GLU A 243 -2.35 6.33 28.30
C GLU A 243 -3.32 5.98 27.17
N HIS A 244 -4.61 5.82 27.49
CA HIS A 244 -5.62 5.52 26.48
C HIS A 244 -5.82 6.69 25.52
N ALA A 245 -5.87 7.92 26.06
CA ALA A 245 -5.94 9.14 25.24
C ALA A 245 -4.68 9.34 24.39
N THR A 246 -3.51 9.02 24.93
CA THR A 246 -2.21 9.07 24.24
C THR A 246 -2.19 8.12 23.05
N ARG A 247 -2.54 6.86 23.26
CA ARG A 247 -2.64 5.85 22.21
C ARG A 247 -3.66 6.26 21.14
N SER A 248 -4.89 6.60 21.56
CA SER A 248 -5.94 7.01 20.64
C SER A 248 -5.57 8.23 19.80
N TYR A 249 -4.72 9.13 20.32
CA TYR A 249 -4.24 10.28 19.57
C TYR A 249 -3.17 9.89 18.55
N LEU A 250 -2.14 9.15 18.96
CA LEU A 250 -1.04 8.75 18.08
C LEU A 250 -1.52 7.81 16.96
N ASP A 251 -2.51 6.97 17.21
CA ASP A 251 -3.11 6.07 16.20
C ASP A 251 -3.87 6.83 15.08
N ARG A 252 -4.25 8.09 15.31
CA ARG A 252 -4.90 8.94 14.29
C ARG A 252 -3.91 9.63 13.36
N LEU A 253 -2.63 9.59 13.70
CA LEU A 253 -1.57 10.26 12.95
C LEU A 253 -0.87 9.28 12.01
N SER A 254 -0.57 9.75 10.80
CA SER A 254 0.35 9.08 9.89
C SER A 254 1.67 9.84 9.85
N TYR A 255 2.76 9.08 9.93
CA TYR A 255 4.13 9.58 9.92
C TYR A 255 4.82 9.41 8.58
N ASP A 256 4.24 8.63 7.67
CA ASP A 256 4.85 8.29 6.40
C ASP A 256 4.65 9.43 5.40
N PHE A 257 5.71 9.92 4.77
CA PHE A 257 5.60 10.94 3.74
C PHE A 257 5.49 10.33 2.34
N GLY A 258 4.45 9.53 2.15
CA GLY A 258 4.18 8.78 0.92
C GLY A 258 3.61 9.64 -0.21
N ALA A 259 3.25 8.99 -1.32
CA ALA A 259 2.67 9.68 -2.47
C ALA A 259 1.32 10.35 -2.14
N ASN A 260 0.53 9.77 -1.23
CA ASN A 260 -0.77 10.31 -0.83
C ASN A 260 -0.59 11.61 -0.01
N GLU A 261 0.33 11.61 0.95
CA GLU A 261 0.66 12.75 1.80
C GLU A 261 1.27 13.88 0.98
N ARG A 262 2.17 13.56 0.04
CA ARG A 262 2.73 14.56 -0.89
C ARG A 262 1.63 15.21 -1.75
N LYS A 263 0.65 14.42 -2.24
CA LYS A 263 -0.51 14.97 -2.94
C LYS A 263 -1.35 15.86 -2.03
N GLY A 264 -1.61 15.42 -0.79
CA GLY A 264 -2.32 16.19 0.23
C GLY A 264 -1.65 17.52 0.56
N MET A 265 -0.34 17.51 0.79
CA MET A 265 0.47 18.72 0.99
C MET A 265 0.34 19.67 -0.20
N ILE A 266 0.56 19.19 -1.43
CA ILE A 266 0.47 20.05 -2.63
C ILE A 266 -0.95 20.61 -2.81
N ARG A 267 -1.99 19.83 -2.50
CA ARG A 267 -3.37 20.30 -2.53
C ARG A 267 -3.58 21.44 -1.55
N PHE A 268 -3.15 21.29 -0.31
CA PHE A 268 -3.21 22.35 0.70
C PHE A 268 -2.48 23.62 0.27
N LEU A 269 -1.23 23.49 -0.21
CA LEU A 269 -0.43 24.65 -0.65
C LEU A 269 -1.07 25.37 -1.84
N ARG A 270 -1.63 24.65 -2.82
CA ARG A 270 -2.37 25.25 -3.94
C ARG A 270 -3.59 26.01 -3.45
N MET A 271 -4.38 25.42 -2.56
CA MET A 271 -5.58 26.06 -2.04
C MET A 271 -5.24 27.30 -1.21
N ALA A 272 -4.15 27.29 -0.45
CA ALA A 272 -3.63 28.47 0.25
C ALA A 272 -3.16 29.55 -0.73
N SER A 273 -2.48 29.19 -1.82
CA SER A 273 -2.00 30.11 -2.86
C SER A 273 -3.14 30.78 -3.63
N GLU A 274 -4.12 30.01 -4.09
CA GLU A 274 -5.35 30.51 -4.75
C GLU A 274 -6.10 31.55 -3.90
N ARG A 275 -5.93 31.46 -2.58
CA ARG A 275 -6.58 32.29 -1.56
C ARG A 275 -5.69 33.40 -1.01
N GLN A 276 -4.53 33.62 -1.63
CA GLN A 276 -3.56 34.66 -1.25
C GLN A 276 -3.03 34.52 0.19
N LEU A 277 -3.06 33.30 0.74
CA LEU A 277 -2.49 32.95 2.05
C LEU A 277 -1.05 32.42 1.94
N LEU A 278 -0.66 32.05 0.72
CA LEU A 278 0.69 31.68 0.30
C LEU A 278 1.00 32.39 -1.02
N GLY A 279 2.27 32.66 -1.29
CA GLY A 279 2.74 33.09 -2.60
C GLY A 279 2.64 31.97 -3.65
N ALA A 280 3.61 31.90 -4.56
CA ALA A 280 3.68 30.79 -5.50
C ALA A 280 3.88 29.45 -4.77
N VAL A 281 3.19 28.39 -5.22
CA VAL A 281 3.41 27.03 -4.71
C VAL A 281 4.78 26.56 -5.19
N PRO A 282 5.72 26.24 -4.29
CA PRO A 282 7.03 25.77 -4.72
C PRO A 282 6.95 24.33 -5.23
N GLN A 283 7.91 23.96 -6.10
CA GLN A 283 8.18 22.56 -6.36
C GLN A 283 8.98 21.99 -5.18
N PRO A 284 8.48 20.93 -4.51
CA PRO A 284 9.21 20.34 -3.40
C PRO A 284 10.56 19.78 -3.86
N LYS A 285 11.61 20.09 -3.10
CA LYS A 285 12.97 19.59 -3.33
C LYS A 285 13.35 18.66 -2.19
N PHE A 286 13.75 17.44 -2.51
CA PHE A 286 14.09 16.41 -1.54
C PHE A 286 15.60 16.25 -1.41
N VAL A 287 16.05 15.89 -0.21
CA VAL A 287 17.40 15.36 -0.01
C VAL A 287 17.52 14.05 -0.77
N GLU A 288 18.62 13.90 -1.51
CA GLU A 288 18.97 12.61 -2.09
C GLU A 288 19.45 11.70 -0.96
N VAL A 289 18.55 10.83 -0.50
CA VAL A 289 18.93 9.75 0.42
C VAL A 289 19.52 8.65 -0.45
N ARG A 290 20.86 8.62 -0.53
CA ARG A 290 21.56 7.41 -0.94
C ARG A 290 21.35 6.42 0.19
N LEU A 291 20.55 5.40 -0.04
CA LEU A 291 20.63 4.20 0.78
C LEU A 291 22.05 3.69 0.58
N GLU A 292 22.93 3.85 1.58
CA GLU A 292 24.19 3.13 1.64
C GLU A 292 23.87 1.65 1.76
N VAL A 293 23.63 1.03 0.61
CA VAL A 293 23.89 -0.39 0.42
C VAL A 293 25.40 -0.49 0.40
N ALA A 294 25.95 -1.25 1.35
CA ALA A 294 27.37 -1.55 1.40
C ALA A 294 27.89 -1.94 0.00
N ASP A 295 29.05 -1.37 -0.36
CA ASP A 295 29.78 -1.51 -1.62
C ASP A 295 29.34 -2.71 -2.49
N ASP A 296 28.44 -2.45 -3.43
CA ASP A 296 28.22 -3.34 -4.57
C ASP A 296 28.20 -2.49 -5.85
N GLU A 297 29.27 -2.61 -6.66
CA GLU A 297 29.41 -2.03 -8.00
C GLU A 297 28.18 -2.34 -8.91
N HIS A 298 27.31 -3.25 -8.49
CA HIS A 298 26.06 -3.58 -9.18
C HIS A 298 24.91 -2.61 -8.90
N ALA A 299 24.82 -2.00 -7.72
CA ALA A 299 23.73 -1.09 -7.32
C ALA A 299 23.95 0.35 -7.80
N GLU A 300 25.21 0.81 -7.80
CA GLU A 300 25.59 2.16 -8.26
C GLU A 300 25.31 2.36 -9.76
N ALA A 301 25.52 1.32 -10.57
CA ALA A 301 25.14 1.30 -11.98
C ALA A 301 23.61 1.31 -12.20
N PHE A 302 22.84 0.77 -11.25
CA PHE A 302 21.38 0.68 -11.32
C PHE A 302 20.71 2.03 -10.96
N GLN A 303 21.14 2.72 -9.91
CA GLN A 303 20.61 4.05 -9.56
C GLN A 303 21.03 5.16 -10.54
N THR A 304 22.23 5.06 -11.12
CA THR A 304 22.68 5.98 -12.19
C THR A 304 21.89 5.78 -13.49
N ALA A 305 21.41 4.55 -13.76
CA ALA A 305 20.51 4.24 -14.86
C ALA A 305 19.08 4.79 -14.66
N VAL A 306 18.56 4.71 -13.43
CA VAL A 306 17.23 5.18 -13.04
C VAL A 306 17.04 6.68 -13.29
N SER A 307 18.12 7.46 -13.25
CA SER A 307 18.10 8.92 -13.42
C SER A 307 18.42 9.39 -14.85
N SER A 308 19.01 8.54 -15.69
CA SER A 308 19.48 8.96 -17.03
C SER A 308 18.35 9.07 -18.07
N ARG A 309 17.22 8.35 -17.87
CA ARG A 309 16.16 8.13 -18.88
C ARG A 309 16.70 7.62 -20.24
N ASP A 310 17.96 7.22 -20.32
CA ASP A 310 18.60 6.76 -21.54
C ASP A 310 18.15 5.31 -21.83
N PRO A 311 17.47 5.04 -22.96
CA PRO A 311 16.99 3.71 -23.33
C PRO A 311 18.04 2.60 -23.23
N ASP A 312 19.28 2.85 -23.66
CA ASP A 312 20.33 1.83 -23.69
C ASP A 312 20.82 1.48 -22.28
N VAL A 313 20.89 2.50 -21.42
CA VAL A 313 21.28 2.35 -20.02
C VAL A 313 20.19 1.60 -19.24
N VAL A 314 18.92 1.95 -19.45
CA VAL A 314 17.77 1.25 -18.84
C VAL A 314 17.69 -0.20 -19.32
N ARG A 315 17.89 -0.45 -20.63
CA ARG A 315 17.94 -1.81 -21.19
C ARG A 315 19.03 -2.63 -20.50
N GLY A 316 20.25 -2.11 -20.41
CA GLY A 316 21.37 -2.79 -19.78
C GLY A 316 21.12 -3.11 -18.31
N ALA A 317 20.60 -2.14 -17.56
CA ALA A 317 20.24 -2.29 -16.15
C ALA A 317 19.15 -3.37 -15.96
N TYR A 318 18.11 -3.38 -16.79
CA TYR A 318 17.04 -4.37 -16.71
C TYR A 318 17.53 -5.79 -16.98
N LEU A 319 18.28 -6.01 -18.07
CA LEU A 319 18.82 -7.34 -18.42
C LEU A 319 19.70 -7.91 -17.29
N LYS A 320 20.46 -7.04 -16.63
CA LYS A 320 21.26 -7.37 -15.44
C LYS A 320 20.38 -7.70 -14.23
N ALA A 321 19.34 -6.89 -13.98
CA ALA A 321 18.41 -7.09 -12.86
C ALA A 321 17.70 -8.45 -12.95
N VAL A 322 17.14 -8.79 -14.11
CA VAL A 322 16.42 -10.06 -14.32
C VAL A 322 17.35 -11.25 -14.63
N GLY A 323 18.67 -11.02 -14.67
CA GLY A 323 19.68 -12.04 -14.94
C GLY A 323 19.49 -12.76 -16.28
N SER A 324 19.11 -12.03 -17.33
CA SER A 324 18.88 -12.57 -18.68
C SER A 324 19.41 -11.59 -19.73
N SER A 325 20.24 -12.09 -20.64
CA SER A 325 20.79 -11.29 -21.74
C SER A 325 19.81 -11.06 -22.90
N ARG A 326 18.64 -11.72 -22.88
CA ARG A 326 17.66 -11.75 -23.98
C ARG A 326 16.23 -11.44 -23.56
N ALA A 327 16.01 -10.99 -22.31
CA ALA A 327 14.66 -10.75 -21.81
C ALA A 327 13.90 -9.68 -22.61
N LEU A 328 14.61 -8.72 -23.19
CA LEU A 328 14.04 -7.62 -23.99
C LEU A 328 14.26 -7.80 -25.49
N ASP A 329 14.60 -9.01 -25.94
CA ASP A 329 14.73 -9.31 -27.38
C ASP A 329 13.36 -9.66 -27.96
N GLU A 330 13.08 -9.14 -29.16
CA GLU A 330 11.96 -9.55 -30.01
C GLU A 330 12.45 -10.67 -30.92
N THR A 331 11.81 -11.86 -30.82
CA THR A 331 12.20 -13.04 -31.60
C THR A 331 11.19 -13.32 -32.71
N PRO A 332 11.56 -14.03 -33.79
CA PRO A 332 10.60 -14.39 -34.85
C PRO A 332 9.36 -15.14 -34.35
N GLU A 333 9.51 -15.97 -33.31
CA GLU A 333 8.40 -16.65 -32.66
C GLU A 333 7.46 -15.67 -31.93
N ASP A 334 8.02 -14.64 -31.32
CA ASP A 334 7.24 -13.58 -30.67
C ASP A 334 6.55 -12.70 -31.69
N ASP A 335 7.22 -12.32 -32.78
CA ASP A 335 6.62 -11.54 -33.87
C ASP A 335 5.39 -12.27 -34.41
N ALA A 336 5.54 -13.56 -34.72
CA ALA A 336 4.42 -14.38 -35.17
C ALA A 336 3.30 -14.50 -34.12
N HIS A 337 3.62 -14.49 -32.82
CA HIS A 337 2.62 -14.49 -31.75
C HIS A 337 1.90 -13.14 -31.63
N VAL A 338 2.65 -12.04 -31.68
CA VAL A 338 2.12 -10.67 -31.62
C VAL A 338 1.25 -10.39 -32.83
N ASP A 339 1.66 -10.80 -34.04
CA ASP A 339 0.84 -10.68 -35.25
C ASP A 339 -0.51 -11.38 -35.08
N ARG A 340 -0.52 -12.61 -34.56
CA ARG A 340 -1.79 -13.32 -34.24
C ARG A 340 -2.61 -12.59 -33.19
N CYS A 341 -1.99 -12.03 -32.16
CA CYS A 341 -2.69 -11.24 -31.14
C CYS A 341 -3.34 -10.00 -31.76
N LEU A 342 -2.64 -9.30 -32.66
CA LEU A 342 -3.15 -8.12 -33.35
C LEU A 342 -4.28 -8.46 -34.32
N GLU A 343 -4.22 -9.63 -34.98
CA GLU A 343 -5.33 -10.16 -35.78
C GLU A 343 -6.57 -10.43 -34.93
N LEU A 344 -6.42 -11.10 -33.78
CA LEU A 344 -7.53 -11.33 -32.83
C LEU A 344 -8.11 -10.01 -32.32
N GLU A 345 -7.26 -9.05 -31.99
CA GLU A 345 -7.69 -7.70 -31.58
C GLU A 345 -8.39 -6.93 -32.70
N ALA A 346 -8.05 -7.16 -33.97
CA ALA A 346 -8.75 -6.58 -35.10
C ALA A 346 -10.15 -7.20 -35.25
N LEU A 347 -10.25 -8.52 -35.14
CA LEU A 347 -11.55 -9.22 -35.14
C LEU A 347 -12.43 -8.76 -33.96
N GLY A 348 -11.84 -8.53 -32.79
CA GLY A 348 -12.55 -8.00 -31.62
C GLY A 348 -13.18 -6.64 -31.88
N ARG A 349 -12.48 -5.74 -32.60
CA ARG A 349 -13.02 -4.43 -33.00
C ARG A 349 -14.18 -4.51 -34.00
N GLU A 350 -14.29 -5.62 -34.73
CA GLU A 350 -15.37 -5.86 -35.70
C GLU A 350 -16.60 -6.53 -35.07
N ARG A 351 -16.47 -7.11 -33.87
CA ARG A 351 -17.59 -7.73 -33.15
C ARG A 351 -18.54 -6.69 -32.60
N ASP A 352 -19.84 -6.97 -32.70
CA ASP A 352 -20.87 -6.19 -32.03
C ASP A 352 -20.93 -6.58 -30.55
N VAL A 353 -20.60 -5.62 -29.67
CA VAL A 353 -20.63 -5.83 -28.22
C VAL A 353 -22.05 -6.15 -27.73
N ASP A 354 -23.11 -5.61 -28.35
CA ASP A 354 -24.47 -5.93 -27.93
C ASP A 354 -24.83 -7.39 -28.20
N ASP A 355 -24.41 -7.94 -29.35
CA ASP A 355 -24.57 -9.35 -29.68
C ASP A 355 -23.82 -10.24 -28.69
N VAL A 356 -22.56 -9.91 -28.37
CA VAL A 356 -21.75 -10.63 -27.38
C VAL A 356 -22.43 -10.65 -26.01
N LEU A 357 -22.91 -9.50 -25.54
CA LEU A 357 -23.56 -9.38 -24.23
C LEU A 357 -24.90 -10.13 -24.19
N ASN A 358 -25.69 -10.10 -25.25
CA ASN A 358 -26.94 -10.86 -25.35
C ASN A 358 -26.69 -12.37 -25.34
N ARG A 359 -25.72 -12.85 -26.14
CA ARG A 359 -25.31 -14.26 -26.14
C ARG A 359 -24.84 -14.73 -24.76
N ALA A 360 -24.07 -13.90 -24.05
CA ALA A 360 -23.64 -14.21 -22.69
C ALA A 360 -24.81 -14.30 -21.70
N LEU A 361 -25.81 -13.41 -21.80
CA LEU A 361 -27.04 -13.46 -20.99
C LEU A 361 -27.92 -14.68 -21.31
N ASP A 362 -27.91 -15.13 -22.56
CA ASP A 362 -28.61 -16.36 -22.99
C ASP A 362 -27.88 -17.65 -22.56
N GLY A 363 -26.77 -17.52 -21.84
CA GLY A 363 -25.96 -18.63 -21.34
C GLY A 363 -25.02 -19.24 -22.38
N GLU A 364 -24.83 -18.59 -23.54
CA GLU A 364 -23.84 -19.01 -24.50
C GLU A 364 -22.42 -18.72 -24.01
N ARG A 365 -21.50 -19.66 -24.27
CA ARG A 365 -20.08 -19.45 -24.01
C ARG A 365 -19.47 -18.50 -25.03
N ILE A 366 -18.87 -17.42 -24.54
CA ILE A 366 -18.17 -16.42 -25.37
C ILE A 366 -16.71 -16.82 -25.65
N ASP A 367 -16.20 -16.43 -26.82
CA ASP A 367 -14.84 -16.76 -27.27
C ASP A 367 -13.82 -15.63 -26.97
N VAL A 368 -12.55 -15.86 -27.33
CA VAL A 368 -11.46 -14.88 -27.13
C VAL A 368 -11.71 -13.58 -27.89
N VAL A 369 -12.32 -13.63 -29.07
CA VAL A 369 -12.62 -12.45 -29.89
C VAL A 369 -13.75 -11.64 -29.24
N ASP A 370 -14.77 -12.31 -28.70
CA ASP A 370 -15.84 -11.71 -27.91
C ASP A 370 -15.28 -11.00 -26.65
N ALA A 371 -14.31 -11.62 -25.96
CA ALA A 371 -13.61 -10.99 -24.84
C ALA A 371 -12.87 -9.72 -25.26
N LEU A 372 -12.20 -9.76 -26.40
CA LEU A 372 -11.46 -8.61 -26.96
C LEU A 372 -12.39 -7.47 -27.34
N ALA A 373 -13.56 -7.79 -27.93
CA ALA A 373 -14.59 -6.80 -28.24
C ALA A 373 -14.98 -6.00 -26.99
N MET A 374 -15.16 -6.68 -25.85
CA MET A 374 -15.48 -6.04 -24.58
C MET A 374 -14.28 -5.28 -23.99
N LEU A 375 -13.07 -5.86 -23.98
CA LEU A 375 -11.86 -5.22 -23.44
C LEU A 375 -11.46 -3.95 -24.21
N GLN A 376 -11.81 -3.85 -25.48
CA GLN A 376 -11.56 -2.70 -26.34
C GLN A 376 -12.70 -1.67 -26.34
N SER A 377 -13.81 -1.97 -25.66
CA SER A 377 -15.00 -1.12 -25.62
C SER A 377 -14.88 0.00 -24.59
N ASP A 378 -15.60 1.10 -24.85
CA ASP A 378 -15.86 2.18 -23.90
C ASP A 378 -17.16 1.98 -23.10
N ARG A 379 -17.93 0.92 -23.39
CA ARG A 379 -19.24 0.61 -22.81
C ARG A 379 -19.17 -0.11 -21.46
N LEU A 380 -18.34 0.39 -20.55
CA LEU A 380 -18.13 -0.21 -19.22
C LEU A 380 -19.43 -0.48 -18.47
N MET A 381 -20.41 0.44 -18.52
CA MET A 381 -21.66 0.28 -17.78
C MET A 381 -22.50 -0.89 -18.30
N ASP A 382 -22.56 -1.10 -19.61
CA ASP A 382 -23.37 -2.18 -20.21
C ASP A 382 -22.73 -3.55 -19.94
N ILE A 383 -21.40 -3.62 -20.11
CA ILE A 383 -20.60 -4.81 -19.80
C ILE A 383 -20.69 -5.13 -18.30
N GLY A 384 -20.62 -4.10 -17.45
CA GLY A 384 -20.76 -4.21 -16.00
C GLY A 384 -22.13 -4.74 -15.59
N GLN A 385 -23.21 -4.23 -16.21
CA GLN A 385 -24.58 -4.69 -15.94
C GLN A 385 -24.75 -6.17 -16.27
N VAL A 386 -24.23 -6.64 -17.42
CA VAL A 386 -24.28 -8.06 -17.78
C VAL A 386 -23.44 -8.90 -16.82
N ALA A 387 -22.22 -8.46 -16.49
CA ALA A 387 -21.39 -9.16 -15.50
C ALA A 387 -22.07 -9.24 -14.13
N HIS A 388 -22.77 -8.19 -13.70
CA HIS A 388 -23.53 -8.18 -12.46
C HIS A 388 -24.75 -9.12 -12.54
N ALA A 389 -25.50 -9.12 -13.64
CA ALA A 389 -26.62 -10.03 -13.84
C ALA A 389 -26.17 -11.50 -13.76
N LEU A 390 -25.07 -11.86 -14.45
CA LEU A 390 -24.49 -13.20 -14.39
C LEU A 390 -23.98 -13.56 -12.99
N ARG A 391 -23.43 -12.58 -12.26
CA ARG A 391 -23.04 -12.77 -10.85
C ARG A 391 -24.27 -13.11 -9.98
N LEU A 392 -25.37 -12.38 -10.12
CA LEU A 392 -26.60 -12.63 -9.37
C LEU A 392 -27.27 -13.97 -9.72
N GLU A 393 -27.09 -14.45 -10.94
CA GLU A 393 -27.60 -15.76 -11.37
C GLU A 393 -26.76 -16.92 -10.84
N ARG A 394 -25.43 -16.80 -10.89
CA ARG A 394 -24.49 -17.91 -10.63
C ARG A 394 -24.09 -18.05 -9.16
N THR A 395 -24.29 -17.01 -8.35
CA THR A 395 -23.89 -16.98 -6.93
C THR A 395 -25.07 -16.49 -6.08
N PRO A 396 -25.09 -16.75 -4.75
CA PRO A 396 -26.15 -16.22 -3.89
C PRO A 396 -26.33 -14.71 -4.09
N SER A 397 -27.51 -14.33 -4.58
CA SER A 397 -27.75 -13.00 -5.17
C SER A 397 -27.63 -11.85 -4.17
N ASP A 398 -27.93 -12.11 -2.90
CA ASP A 398 -27.88 -11.14 -1.82
C ASP A 398 -26.54 -11.11 -1.10
N ALA A 399 -25.72 -12.17 -1.18
CA ALA A 399 -24.48 -12.27 -0.42
C ALA A 399 -23.26 -11.71 -1.17
N VAL A 400 -22.36 -11.09 -0.41
CA VAL A 400 -20.98 -10.83 -0.81
C VAL A 400 -20.06 -11.42 0.24
N THR A 401 -19.12 -12.24 -0.20
CA THR A 401 -18.21 -12.90 0.72
C THR A 401 -16.97 -12.07 1.00
N PHE A 402 -16.29 -12.35 2.10
CA PHE A 402 -14.90 -11.95 2.36
C PHE A 402 -14.22 -12.97 3.27
N ILE A 403 -12.90 -12.95 3.36
CA ILE A 403 -12.15 -13.82 4.28
C ILE A 403 -11.35 -13.00 5.28
N VAL A 404 -11.27 -13.52 6.51
CA VAL A 404 -10.30 -13.10 7.50
C VAL A 404 -9.17 -14.13 7.47
N ASP A 405 -8.06 -13.76 6.85
CA ASP A 405 -6.83 -14.54 6.79
C ASP A 405 -5.62 -13.59 6.88
N ARG A 406 -4.42 -14.18 6.92
CA ARG A 406 -3.17 -13.44 6.94
C ARG A 406 -2.27 -13.86 5.80
N ASN A 407 -1.72 -12.89 5.09
CA ASN A 407 -0.66 -13.16 4.12
C ASN A 407 0.65 -13.30 4.88
N ILE A 408 1.19 -14.50 4.90
CA ILE A 408 2.44 -14.82 5.59
C ILE A 408 3.52 -15.05 4.56
N ASN A 409 4.43 -14.10 4.44
CA ASN A 409 5.66 -14.30 3.70
C ASN A 409 6.72 -14.92 4.61
N TYR A 410 6.92 -16.23 4.51
CA TYR A 410 7.86 -16.93 5.39
C TYR A 410 9.33 -16.63 5.04
N THR A 411 9.62 -16.16 3.82
CA THR A 411 10.93 -15.65 3.41
C THR A 411 10.79 -14.73 2.21
N ASN A 412 11.64 -13.71 2.12
CA ASN A 412 11.80 -12.89 0.91
C ASN A 412 13.05 -13.26 0.08
N TYR A 413 13.86 -14.22 0.53
CA TYR A 413 15.01 -14.69 -0.24
C TYR A 413 14.57 -15.43 -1.51
N CYS A 414 15.02 -14.96 -2.68
CA CYS A 414 14.57 -15.50 -3.96
C CYS A 414 15.67 -15.43 -5.03
N LEU A 415 15.77 -16.47 -5.84
CA LEU A 415 16.70 -16.57 -6.98
C LEU A 415 16.06 -16.23 -8.35
N THR A 416 14.78 -15.86 -8.37
CA THR A 416 14.02 -15.76 -9.62
C THR A 416 14.25 -14.45 -10.37
N ASP A 417 14.62 -13.38 -9.66
CA ASP A 417 14.87 -12.06 -10.22
C ASP A 417 13.72 -11.55 -11.12
N CYS A 418 12.49 -11.57 -10.60
CA CYS A 418 11.33 -11.06 -11.32
C CYS A 418 11.43 -9.53 -11.47
N GLY A 419 11.37 -9.02 -12.70
CA GLY A 419 11.45 -7.58 -12.99
C GLY A 419 10.29 -6.76 -12.41
N PHE A 420 9.17 -7.40 -12.05
CA PHE A 420 8.00 -6.75 -11.44
C PHE A 420 7.98 -6.82 -9.90
N CYS A 421 8.95 -7.50 -9.26
CA CYS A 421 8.90 -7.76 -7.83
C CYS A 421 9.87 -6.83 -7.08
N ALA A 422 9.34 -5.94 -6.25
CA ALA A 422 10.14 -5.10 -5.35
C ALA A 422 10.46 -5.78 -4.00
N PHE A 423 9.79 -6.90 -3.69
CA PHE A 423 9.83 -7.54 -2.38
C PHE A 423 11.02 -8.48 -2.17
N TYR A 424 11.54 -9.11 -3.24
CA TYR A 424 12.54 -10.16 -3.08
C TYR A 424 13.92 -9.61 -2.74
N ARG A 425 14.70 -10.39 -1.99
CA ARG A 425 16.14 -10.17 -1.80
C ARG A 425 16.91 -11.38 -2.29
N ARG A 426 18.12 -11.17 -2.81
CA ARG A 426 18.96 -12.29 -3.26
C ARG A 426 19.53 -13.04 -2.03
N PRO A 427 19.76 -14.34 -2.10
CA PRO A 427 20.52 -15.03 -1.05
C PRO A 427 21.91 -14.37 -0.91
N GLY A 428 22.30 -14.04 0.33
CA GLY A 428 23.54 -13.31 0.61
C GLY A 428 23.45 -11.79 0.44
N ASP A 429 22.24 -11.25 0.22
CA ASP A 429 22.00 -9.81 0.22
C ASP A 429 22.39 -9.18 1.58
N GLU A 430 23.30 -8.21 1.54
CA GLU A 430 23.90 -7.58 2.72
C GLU A 430 23.11 -6.38 3.26
N SER A 431 21.98 -6.00 2.61
CA SER A 431 21.14 -4.88 3.06
C SER A 431 20.50 -5.11 4.43
N GLY A 432 20.50 -6.36 4.92
CA GLY A 432 19.80 -6.76 6.15
C GLY A 432 18.28 -6.89 5.97
N GLU A 433 17.74 -6.60 4.80
CA GLU A 433 16.30 -6.70 4.50
C GLU A 433 15.86 -8.14 4.19
N GLY A 434 16.81 -9.04 3.91
CA GLY A 434 16.56 -10.45 3.67
C GLY A 434 16.21 -11.20 4.97
N TYR A 435 15.20 -12.07 4.93
CA TYR A 435 14.79 -12.85 6.10
C TYR A 435 14.23 -14.23 5.77
N LEU A 436 14.29 -15.11 6.77
CA LEU A 436 13.55 -16.37 6.87
C LEU A 436 12.90 -16.39 8.27
N GLN A 437 11.57 -16.47 8.31
CA GLN A 437 10.81 -16.55 9.54
C GLN A 437 11.07 -17.89 10.25
N THR A 438 11.14 -17.87 11.58
CA THR A 438 11.19 -19.10 12.39
C THR A 438 9.80 -19.73 12.49
N ILE A 439 9.74 -21.03 12.77
CA ILE A 439 8.44 -21.73 12.94
C ILE A 439 7.67 -21.13 14.12
N GLU A 440 8.36 -20.69 15.18
CA GLU A 440 7.74 -20.02 16.33
C GLU A 440 7.05 -18.71 15.92
N SER A 441 7.72 -17.86 15.12
CA SER A 441 7.14 -16.64 14.57
C SER A 441 5.91 -16.93 13.69
N LEU A 442 5.97 -18.00 12.88
CA LEU A 442 4.82 -18.43 12.08
C LEU A 442 3.64 -18.86 12.96
N LEU A 443 3.89 -19.59 14.05
CA LEU A 443 2.84 -20.02 14.99
C LEU A 443 2.22 -18.85 15.76
N GLU A 444 3.02 -17.86 16.14
CA GLU A 444 2.55 -16.63 16.80
C GLU A 444 1.63 -15.85 15.87
N LYS A 445 2.08 -15.58 14.63
CA LYS A 445 1.27 -14.89 13.62
C LYS A 445 -0.05 -15.58 13.31
N ILE A 446 -0.06 -16.92 13.28
CA ILE A 446 -1.28 -17.72 13.11
C ILE A 446 -2.18 -17.62 14.34
N GLY A 447 -1.61 -17.64 15.55
CA GLY A 447 -2.35 -17.44 16.80
C GLY A 447 -3.08 -16.09 16.81
N GLU A 448 -2.37 -15.00 16.50
CA GLU A 448 -2.95 -13.65 16.35
C GLU A 448 -4.08 -13.62 15.30
N THR A 449 -3.89 -14.34 14.18
CA THR A 449 -4.90 -14.43 13.12
C THR A 449 -6.18 -15.10 13.61
N ILE A 450 -6.05 -16.18 14.40
CA ILE A 450 -7.18 -16.90 14.99
C ILE A 450 -7.89 -16.03 16.02
N GLU A 451 -7.16 -15.27 16.84
CA GLU A 451 -7.73 -14.33 17.81
C GLU A 451 -8.57 -13.24 17.15
N LEU A 452 -8.20 -12.83 15.93
CA LEU A 452 -8.97 -11.89 15.09
C LEU A 452 -10.15 -12.55 14.36
N GLY A 453 -10.45 -13.83 14.63
CA GLY A 453 -11.51 -14.59 13.98
C GLY A 453 -11.13 -15.11 12.59
N GLY A 454 -9.84 -15.12 12.25
CA GLY A 454 -9.31 -15.62 10.99
C GLY A 454 -9.26 -17.13 10.89
N THR A 455 -9.43 -17.64 9.67
CA THR A 455 -9.58 -19.09 9.42
C THR A 455 -8.46 -19.69 8.57
N ALA A 456 -7.58 -18.86 8.00
CA ALA A 456 -6.56 -19.31 7.07
C ALA A 456 -5.31 -18.44 7.09
N ALA A 457 -4.23 -18.96 6.49
CA ALA A 457 -3.12 -18.15 6.02
C ALA A 457 -2.90 -18.38 4.53
N LEU A 458 -2.68 -17.28 3.80
CA LEU A 458 -2.07 -17.30 2.48
C LEU A 458 -0.55 -17.26 2.67
N MET A 459 0.09 -18.42 2.58
CA MET A 459 1.51 -18.56 2.94
C MET A 459 2.38 -18.75 1.70
N GLN A 460 3.15 -17.73 1.31
CA GLN A 460 3.95 -17.73 0.07
C GLN A 460 5.29 -17.03 0.28
N GLY A 461 6.37 -17.53 -0.31
CA GLY A 461 7.70 -16.97 -0.13
C GLY A 461 8.52 -16.90 -1.41
N GLY A 462 9.77 -16.43 -1.25
CA GLY A 462 10.76 -16.48 -2.32
C GLY A 462 11.26 -17.91 -2.60
N HIS A 463 11.83 -18.12 -3.78
CA HIS A 463 12.53 -19.36 -4.15
C HIS A 463 13.88 -19.42 -3.44
N ASN A 464 13.84 -19.68 -2.14
CA ASN A 464 15.02 -19.75 -1.28
C ASN A 464 15.79 -21.06 -1.58
N PRO A 465 17.08 -21.01 -1.98
CA PRO A 465 17.87 -22.20 -2.31
C PRO A 465 18.20 -23.09 -1.12
N ASP A 466 18.10 -22.57 0.10
CA ASP A 466 18.48 -23.31 1.30
C ASP A 466 17.32 -24.17 1.83
N LEU A 467 16.09 -23.92 1.35
CA LEU A 467 14.90 -24.65 1.76
C LEU A 467 14.62 -25.84 0.84
N GLY A 468 14.85 -27.06 1.35
CA GLY A 468 14.35 -28.31 0.78
C GLY A 468 12.94 -28.64 1.27
N ILE A 469 12.30 -29.66 0.69
CA ILE A 469 10.96 -30.12 1.06
C ILE A 469 10.83 -30.39 2.57
N GLU A 470 11.87 -30.90 3.22
CA GLU A 470 11.87 -31.28 4.64
C GLU A 470 11.47 -30.12 5.56
N TRP A 471 11.95 -28.91 5.28
CA TRP A 471 11.60 -27.70 6.05
C TRP A 471 10.10 -27.39 5.95
N TYR A 472 9.52 -27.52 4.75
CA TYR A 472 8.08 -27.32 4.54
C TYR A 472 7.24 -28.39 5.24
N LEU A 473 7.67 -29.66 5.18
CA LEU A 473 6.97 -30.75 5.86
C LEU A 473 6.99 -30.56 7.37
N GLU A 474 8.13 -30.18 7.95
CA GLU A 474 8.26 -29.87 9.37
C GLU A 474 7.37 -28.68 9.76
N THR A 475 7.43 -27.60 8.99
CA THR A 475 6.65 -26.38 9.22
C THR A 475 5.15 -26.67 9.19
N PHE A 476 4.64 -27.33 8.14
CA PHE A 476 3.21 -27.63 8.00
C PHE A 476 2.72 -28.62 9.05
N ARG A 477 3.49 -29.67 9.37
CA ARG A 477 3.12 -30.61 10.43
C ARG A 477 3.07 -29.94 11.79
N THR A 478 4.01 -29.03 12.06
CA THR A 478 4.06 -28.29 13.33
C THR A 478 2.88 -27.34 13.44
N ILE A 479 2.57 -26.59 12.38
CA ILE A 479 1.38 -25.73 12.34
C ILE A 479 0.10 -26.55 12.53
N LYS A 480 -0.05 -27.69 11.84
CA LYS A 480 -1.23 -28.54 11.98
C LYS A 480 -1.32 -29.27 13.32
N ALA A 481 -0.20 -29.53 13.99
CA ALA A 481 -0.21 -30.07 15.35
C ALA A 481 -0.71 -29.02 16.35
N THR A 482 -0.31 -27.75 16.18
CA THR A 482 -0.71 -26.64 17.06
C THR A 482 -2.12 -26.13 16.76
N TYR A 483 -2.47 -25.97 15.48
CA TYR A 483 -3.74 -25.42 14.99
C TYR A 483 -4.38 -26.35 13.94
N PRO A 484 -4.96 -27.51 14.34
CA PRO A 484 -5.42 -28.53 13.40
C PRO A 484 -6.48 -28.08 12.39
N THR A 485 -7.30 -27.10 12.77
CA THR A 485 -8.41 -26.59 11.96
C THR A 485 -8.06 -25.39 11.10
N PHE A 486 -6.86 -24.80 11.27
CA PHE A 486 -6.46 -23.60 10.54
C PHE A 486 -6.02 -23.96 9.12
N HIS A 487 -6.57 -23.28 8.11
CA HIS A 487 -6.39 -23.64 6.71
C HIS A 487 -5.08 -23.07 6.13
N LEU A 488 -4.25 -23.94 5.55
CA LEU A 488 -3.01 -23.57 4.88
C LEU A 488 -3.23 -23.47 3.37
N HIS A 489 -3.48 -22.25 2.91
CA HIS A 489 -3.46 -21.90 1.49
C HIS A 489 -2.03 -21.50 1.12
N ALA A 490 -1.19 -22.48 0.81
CA ALA A 490 0.25 -22.28 0.83
C ALA A 490 0.94 -22.63 -0.50
N LEU A 491 2.00 -21.88 -0.81
CA LEU A 491 2.93 -22.04 -1.93
C LEU A 491 2.30 -21.77 -3.31
N SER A 492 3.06 -21.17 -4.22
CA SER A 492 2.66 -21.02 -5.62
C SER A 492 3.15 -22.18 -6.49
N PRO A 493 2.59 -22.41 -7.70
CA PRO A 493 3.12 -23.38 -8.64
C PRO A 493 4.63 -23.25 -8.97
N PRO A 494 5.20 -22.03 -9.11
CA PRO A 494 6.64 -21.84 -9.18
C PRO A 494 7.40 -22.36 -7.94
N GLU A 495 6.87 -22.13 -6.73
CA GLU A 495 7.49 -22.63 -5.49
C GLU A 495 7.46 -24.17 -5.44
N ILE A 496 6.34 -24.81 -5.83
CA ILE A 496 6.25 -26.27 -5.93
C ILE A 496 7.32 -26.83 -6.87
N GLN A 497 7.54 -26.21 -8.02
CA GLN A 497 8.58 -26.63 -8.95
C GLN A 497 9.99 -26.40 -8.42
N HIS A 498 10.22 -25.27 -7.75
CA HIS A 498 11.49 -25.00 -7.08
C HIS A 498 11.80 -26.08 -6.03
N ILE A 499 10.83 -26.39 -5.16
CA ILE A 499 10.95 -27.44 -4.15
C ILE A 499 11.19 -28.81 -4.79
N ALA A 500 10.41 -29.17 -5.81
CA ALA A 500 10.56 -30.43 -6.53
C ALA A 500 11.96 -30.59 -7.12
N ARG A 501 12.48 -29.55 -7.78
CA ARG A 501 13.85 -29.54 -8.33
C ARG A 501 14.90 -29.62 -7.23
N ARG A 502 14.75 -28.82 -6.17
CA ARG A 502 15.70 -28.73 -5.05
C ARG A 502 15.80 -30.04 -4.25
N SER A 503 14.70 -30.77 -4.14
CA SER A 503 14.59 -32.05 -3.44
C SER A 503 14.66 -33.26 -4.37
N LYS A 504 14.85 -33.06 -5.69
CA LYS A 504 14.93 -34.14 -6.71
C LYS A 504 13.70 -35.05 -6.72
N LEU A 505 12.52 -34.44 -6.58
CA LEU A 505 11.22 -35.10 -6.59
C LEU A 505 10.44 -34.75 -7.87
N SER A 506 9.44 -35.57 -8.19
CA SER A 506 8.44 -35.17 -9.18
C SER A 506 7.48 -34.15 -8.56
N VAL A 507 6.84 -33.31 -9.39
CA VAL A 507 5.78 -32.38 -8.95
C VAL A 507 4.68 -33.12 -8.19
N GLY A 508 4.30 -34.32 -8.66
CA GLY A 508 3.29 -35.14 -8.02
C GLY A 508 3.70 -35.61 -6.63
N ASP A 509 4.92 -36.12 -6.47
CA ASP A 509 5.42 -36.57 -5.17
C ASP A 509 5.59 -35.39 -4.20
N THR A 510 6.04 -34.24 -4.68
CA THR A 510 6.15 -33.02 -3.89
C THR A 510 4.78 -32.57 -3.38
N LEU A 511 3.78 -32.45 -4.25
CA LEU A 511 2.41 -32.07 -3.85
C LEU A 511 1.79 -33.09 -2.88
N ALA A 512 1.97 -34.39 -3.14
CA ALA A 512 1.45 -35.43 -2.26
C ALA A 512 2.05 -35.34 -0.85
N GLN A 513 3.38 -35.18 -0.74
CA GLN A 513 4.04 -35.04 0.55
C GLN A 513 3.63 -33.75 1.30
N LEU A 514 3.53 -32.62 0.59
CA LEU A 514 3.10 -31.35 1.20
C LEU A 514 1.64 -31.41 1.68
N ARG A 515 0.75 -32.00 0.89
CA ARG A 515 -0.65 -32.25 1.28
C ARG A 515 -0.71 -33.13 2.52
N ASP A 516 -0.01 -34.25 2.52
CA ASP A 516 -0.01 -35.20 3.64
C ASP A 516 0.65 -34.60 4.92
N ALA A 517 1.48 -33.56 4.76
CA ALA A 517 2.04 -32.79 5.88
C ALA A 517 1.11 -31.70 6.41
N GLY A 518 0.05 -31.32 5.68
CA GLY A 518 -0.92 -30.32 6.14
C GLY A 518 -1.25 -29.19 5.17
N MET A 519 -0.70 -29.17 3.95
CA MET A 519 -1.09 -28.17 2.95
C MET A 519 -2.49 -28.47 2.42
N ASP A 520 -3.44 -27.56 2.63
CA ASP A 520 -4.86 -27.84 2.32
C ASP A 520 -5.27 -27.40 0.90
N SER A 521 -4.70 -26.30 0.40
CA SER A 521 -4.99 -25.79 -0.95
C SER A 521 -3.82 -25.00 -1.54
N LEU A 522 -3.80 -24.86 -2.87
CA LEU A 522 -2.71 -24.22 -3.60
C LEU A 522 -3.13 -22.87 -4.21
N PRO A 523 -2.53 -21.73 -3.82
CA PRO A 523 -2.85 -20.42 -4.38
C PRO A 523 -2.41 -20.23 -5.84
N GLY A 524 -3.14 -19.37 -6.54
CA GLY A 524 -2.90 -18.97 -7.94
C GLY A 524 -1.68 -18.09 -8.19
N GLY A 525 -0.90 -17.76 -7.15
CA GLY A 525 0.26 -16.89 -7.29
C GLY A 525 1.25 -17.36 -8.36
N GLY A 526 2.01 -16.44 -8.94
CA GLY A 526 2.99 -16.77 -9.98
C GLY A 526 2.43 -17.05 -11.38
N GLY A 527 1.10 -16.92 -11.54
CA GLY A 527 0.43 -16.95 -12.83
C GLY A 527 0.70 -15.69 -13.66
N GLU A 528 0.66 -14.50 -13.04
CA GLU A 528 0.78 -13.19 -13.70
C GLU A 528 -0.01 -13.10 -15.02
N VAL A 529 0.65 -13.22 -16.16
CA VAL A 529 0.04 -13.52 -17.47
C VAL A 529 0.59 -14.88 -17.94
N LEU A 530 -0.31 -15.78 -18.32
CA LEU A 530 -0.01 -17.15 -18.73
C LEU A 530 0.30 -17.18 -20.24
N VAL A 531 1.26 -16.36 -20.66
CA VAL A 531 1.76 -16.29 -22.04
C VAL A 531 3.29 -16.18 -22.01
N ASP A 532 3.98 -17.13 -22.62
CA ASP A 532 5.43 -17.30 -22.47
C ASP A 532 6.26 -16.10 -22.97
N ARG A 533 5.78 -15.36 -23.99
CA ARG A 533 6.40 -14.10 -24.43
C ARG A 533 6.49 -13.11 -23.26
N VAL A 534 5.36 -12.85 -22.61
CA VAL A 534 5.26 -11.94 -21.46
C VAL A 534 6.17 -12.43 -20.32
N ARG A 535 6.07 -13.72 -19.98
CA ARG A 535 6.84 -14.34 -18.89
C ARG A 535 8.34 -14.26 -19.10
N ARG A 536 8.81 -14.45 -20.33
CA ARG A 536 10.24 -14.34 -20.68
C ARG A 536 10.79 -12.96 -20.42
N VAL A 537 9.99 -11.91 -20.60
CA VAL A 537 10.40 -10.54 -20.30
C VAL A 537 10.37 -10.29 -18.79
N MET A 538 9.25 -10.59 -18.12
CA MET A 538 9.01 -10.17 -16.73
C MET A 538 9.69 -11.03 -15.67
N ALA A 539 9.87 -12.33 -15.91
CA ALA A 539 10.41 -13.28 -14.95
C ALA A 539 11.08 -14.47 -15.67
N PRO A 540 12.21 -14.25 -16.36
CA PRO A 540 12.82 -15.23 -17.26
C PRO A 540 13.20 -16.56 -16.59
N LYS A 541 13.48 -16.53 -15.28
CA LYS A 541 13.89 -17.70 -14.49
C LYS A 541 12.70 -18.40 -13.80
N LYS A 542 11.50 -17.81 -13.85
CA LYS A 542 10.28 -18.38 -13.26
C LYS A 542 9.72 -19.47 -14.17
N THR A 543 8.69 -20.16 -13.69
CA THR A 543 8.05 -21.24 -14.44
C THR A 543 7.39 -20.76 -15.73
N LYS A 544 7.25 -21.63 -16.73
CA LYS A 544 6.52 -21.35 -17.98
C LYS A 544 5.01 -21.59 -17.81
N THR A 545 4.24 -21.23 -18.83
CA THR A 545 2.78 -21.36 -18.84
C THR A 545 2.34 -22.81 -18.63
N ASP A 546 2.82 -23.74 -19.47
CA ASP A 546 2.46 -25.16 -19.39
C ASP A 546 2.87 -25.81 -18.06
N ASP A 547 4.00 -25.39 -17.50
CA ASP A 547 4.47 -25.88 -16.20
C ASP A 547 3.57 -25.38 -15.05
N TRP A 548 3.14 -24.12 -15.09
CA TRP A 548 2.19 -23.57 -14.10
C TRP A 548 0.85 -24.31 -14.16
N LEU A 549 0.29 -24.48 -15.36
CA LEU A 549 -0.94 -25.24 -15.61
C LEU A 549 -0.77 -26.71 -15.20
N GLY A 550 0.41 -27.29 -15.46
CA GLY A 550 0.78 -28.65 -15.10
C GLY A 550 0.73 -28.90 -13.59
N VAL A 551 1.32 -28.02 -12.79
CA VAL A 551 1.26 -28.12 -11.32
C VAL A 551 -0.18 -28.00 -10.82
N MET A 552 -0.93 -27.01 -11.30
CA MET A 552 -2.34 -26.82 -10.93
C MET A 552 -3.17 -28.07 -11.26
N ARG A 553 -3.03 -28.59 -12.48
CA ARG A 553 -3.69 -29.83 -12.92
C ARG A 553 -3.40 -31.01 -12.01
N VAL A 554 -2.14 -31.20 -11.62
CA VAL A 554 -1.75 -32.29 -10.71
C VAL A 554 -2.40 -32.11 -9.33
N ALA A 555 -2.35 -30.91 -8.76
CA ALA A 555 -2.98 -30.62 -7.47
C ALA A 555 -4.50 -30.86 -7.50
N GLN A 556 -5.18 -30.37 -8.54
CA GLN A 556 -6.63 -30.50 -8.68
C GLN A 556 -7.06 -31.96 -8.91
N ARG A 557 -6.30 -32.74 -9.68
CA ARG A 557 -6.53 -34.20 -9.83
C ARG A 557 -6.32 -34.99 -8.55
N MET A 558 -5.56 -34.45 -7.60
CA MET A 558 -5.42 -34.99 -6.24
C MET A 558 -6.55 -34.56 -5.29
N GLY A 559 -7.56 -33.84 -5.78
CA GLY A 559 -8.68 -33.33 -4.99
C GLY A 559 -8.38 -32.06 -4.22
N MET A 560 -7.23 -31.41 -4.46
CA MET A 560 -6.91 -30.13 -3.83
C MET A 560 -7.67 -28.99 -4.51
N SER A 561 -8.16 -28.05 -3.72
CA SER A 561 -8.70 -26.79 -4.25
C SER A 561 -7.58 -25.83 -4.62
N THR A 562 -7.80 -25.03 -5.66
CA THR A 562 -6.84 -24.00 -6.08
C THR A 562 -7.54 -22.68 -6.37
N SER A 563 -6.77 -21.60 -6.53
CA SER A 563 -7.24 -20.31 -7.03
C SER A 563 -6.46 -19.92 -8.29
N ALA A 564 -7.03 -19.03 -9.11
CA ALA A 564 -6.38 -18.48 -10.29
C ALA A 564 -6.24 -16.95 -10.13
N THR A 565 -5.11 -16.39 -10.58
CA THR A 565 -4.89 -14.94 -10.53
C THR A 565 -4.29 -14.43 -11.83
N MET A 566 -4.60 -13.17 -12.16
CA MET A 566 -4.01 -12.46 -13.30
C MET A 566 -3.50 -11.09 -12.86
N MET A 567 -2.16 -10.93 -12.81
CA MET A 567 -1.53 -9.61 -12.71
C MET A 567 -1.40 -9.03 -14.11
N TYR A 568 -2.04 -7.91 -14.38
CA TYR A 568 -2.02 -7.28 -15.70
C TYR A 568 -1.71 -5.77 -15.63
N GLY A 569 -1.48 -5.16 -16.79
CA GLY A 569 -1.22 -3.73 -16.93
C GLY A 569 0.25 -3.39 -17.00
N HIS A 570 1.06 -4.29 -17.53
CA HIS A 570 2.51 -4.12 -17.64
C HIS A 570 2.95 -4.16 -19.10
N ILE A 571 3.24 -5.35 -19.64
CA ILE A 571 3.87 -5.57 -20.95
C ILE A 571 3.10 -6.58 -21.81
N GLU A 572 1.88 -6.91 -21.41
CA GLU A 572 0.96 -7.78 -22.15
C GLU A 572 0.02 -6.98 -23.06
N LEU A 573 -0.30 -7.57 -24.21
CA LEU A 573 -1.36 -7.13 -25.13
C LEU A 573 -2.74 -7.45 -24.54
N LEU A 574 -3.80 -6.84 -25.08
CA LEU A 574 -5.17 -7.18 -24.64
C LEU A 574 -5.52 -8.63 -25.01
N ALA A 575 -5.10 -9.10 -26.18
CA ALA A 575 -5.29 -10.50 -26.58
C ALA A 575 -4.64 -11.47 -25.58
N GLU A 576 -3.48 -11.15 -25.03
CA GLU A 576 -2.80 -12.02 -24.07
C GLU A 576 -3.51 -12.09 -22.71
N ARG A 577 -4.28 -11.06 -22.34
CA ARG A 577 -5.20 -11.13 -21.20
C ARG A 577 -6.35 -12.11 -21.48
N ALA A 578 -6.93 -12.05 -22.67
CA ALA A 578 -8.00 -12.97 -23.07
C ALA A 578 -7.50 -14.42 -23.17
N LEU A 579 -6.29 -14.64 -23.70
CA LEU A 579 -5.63 -15.96 -23.74
C LEU A 579 -5.30 -16.49 -22.34
N HIS A 580 -4.93 -15.63 -21.39
CA HIS A 580 -4.80 -16.04 -19.99
C HIS A 580 -6.14 -16.58 -19.46
N LEU A 581 -7.25 -15.86 -19.68
CA LEU A 581 -8.58 -16.30 -19.24
C LEU A 581 -8.96 -17.63 -19.89
N GLU A 582 -8.66 -17.82 -21.18
CA GLU A 582 -8.87 -19.07 -21.91
C GLU A 582 -8.11 -20.24 -21.25
N ALA A 583 -6.82 -20.06 -20.96
CA ALA A 583 -6.00 -21.08 -20.31
C ALA A 583 -6.55 -21.51 -18.93
N ILE A 584 -7.07 -20.55 -18.14
CA ILE A 584 -7.74 -20.84 -16.86
C ILE A 584 -9.06 -21.60 -17.11
N ARG A 585 -9.88 -21.14 -18.06
CA ARG A 585 -11.18 -21.75 -18.39
C ARG A 585 -11.03 -23.19 -18.88
N GLU A 586 -10.06 -23.46 -19.75
CA GLU A 586 -9.79 -24.79 -20.28
C GLU A 586 -9.33 -25.76 -19.19
N LEU A 587 -8.42 -25.33 -18.31
CA LEU A 587 -8.01 -26.16 -17.18
C LEU A 587 -9.17 -26.38 -16.20
N GLN A 588 -10.03 -25.39 -16.02
CA GLN A 588 -11.24 -25.52 -15.21
C GLN A 588 -12.25 -26.51 -15.82
N ASP A 589 -12.41 -26.54 -17.14
CA ASP A 589 -13.23 -27.57 -17.81
C ASP A 589 -12.64 -28.98 -17.61
N GLU A 590 -11.30 -29.10 -17.56
CA GLU A 590 -10.61 -30.37 -17.37
C GLU A 590 -10.74 -30.92 -15.94
N THR A 591 -10.63 -30.06 -14.92
CA THR A 591 -10.45 -30.51 -13.52
C THR A 591 -11.50 -29.99 -12.55
N GLY A 592 -12.19 -28.89 -12.88
CA GLY A 592 -13.14 -28.20 -12.00
C GLY A 592 -12.53 -27.71 -10.67
N GLY A 593 -11.21 -27.51 -10.61
CA GLY A 593 -10.47 -27.34 -9.36
C GLY A 593 -10.35 -25.91 -8.82
N PHE A 594 -10.45 -24.90 -9.67
CA PHE A 594 -10.39 -23.49 -9.26
C PHE A 594 -11.66 -23.10 -8.51
N ARG A 595 -11.48 -22.52 -7.32
CA ARG A 595 -12.57 -21.95 -6.52
C ARG A 595 -12.83 -20.49 -6.83
N SER A 596 -11.79 -19.77 -7.25
CA SER A 596 -11.87 -18.33 -7.48
C SER A 596 -10.90 -17.86 -8.55
N PHE A 597 -11.26 -16.72 -9.15
CA PHE A 597 -10.41 -15.92 -10.01
C PHE A 597 -10.26 -14.50 -9.47
N THR A 598 -9.04 -13.96 -9.53
CA THR A 598 -8.74 -12.59 -9.11
C THR A 598 -7.83 -11.91 -10.14
N SER A 599 -8.32 -10.83 -10.75
CA SER A 599 -7.47 -9.95 -11.57
C SER A 599 -7.03 -8.74 -10.77
N TRP A 600 -5.75 -8.40 -10.81
CA TRP A 600 -5.22 -7.22 -10.14
C TRP A 600 -4.25 -6.45 -11.04
N THR A 601 -4.11 -5.16 -10.76
CA THR A 601 -3.25 -4.27 -11.54
C THR A 601 -1.82 -4.34 -11.04
N PHE A 602 -0.86 -4.37 -11.97
CA PHE A 602 0.55 -4.18 -11.69
C PHE A 602 0.80 -2.88 -10.92
N GLN A 603 1.64 -2.97 -9.87
CA GLN A 603 2.09 -1.82 -9.10
C GLN A 603 3.54 -1.49 -9.50
N PRO A 604 3.81 -0.32 -10.08
CA PRO A 604 5.10 -0.04 -10.69
C PRO A 604 6.20 0.36 -9.70
N GLY A 605 5.85 0.81 -8.48
CA GLY A 605 6.78 1.44 -7.55
C GLY A 605 7.99 0.55 -7.24
N GLY A 606 9.20 1.08 -7.42
CA GLY A 606 10.44 0.38 -7.09
C GLY A 606 10.76 -0.85 -7.96
N THR A 607 10.02 -1.10 -9.05
CA THR A 607 10.23 -2.28 -9.90
C THR A 607 11.13 -1.99 -11.12
N PRO A 608 12.06 -2.88 -11.49
CA PRO A 608 12.80 -2.77 -12.75
C PRO A 608 11.91 -2.70 -14.00
N LEU A 609 10.78 -3.41 -14.01
CA LEU A 609 9.87 -3.49 -15.16
C LEU A 609 9.18 -2.15 -15.43
N ALA A 610 8.83 -1.39 -14.38
CA ALA A 610 8.27 -0.05 -14.56
C ALA A 610 9.23 0.86 -15.34
N GLN A 611 10.52 0.79 -15.06
CA GLN A 611 11.54 1.61 -15.73
C GLN A 611 11.64 1.27 -17.22
N VAL A 612 11.54 -0.02 -17.56
CA VAL A 612 11.51 -0.49 -18.96
C VAL A 612 10.31 0.09 -19.71
N ILE A 613 9.15 0.10 -19.08
CA ILE A 613 7.91 0.66 -19.66
C ILE A 613 8.04 2.18 -19.80
N GLU A 614 8.50 2.87 -18.76
CA GLU A 614 8.64 4.33 -18.72
C GLU A 614 9.68 4.86 -19.72
N ALA A 615 10.79 4.14 -19.90
CA ALA A 615 11.81 4.48 -20.88
C ALA A 615 11.43 4.10 -22.32
N GLY A 616 10.30 3.42 -22.52
CA GLY A 616 9.82 2.99 -23.83
C GLY A 616 10.68 1.89 -24.46
N VAL A 617 11.33 1.06 -23.64
CA VAL A 617 12.19 -0.05 -24.08
C VAL A 617 11.56 -1.42 -23.88
N ALA A 618 10.29 -1.49 -23.49
CA ALA A 618 9.56 -2.74 -23.45
C ALA A 618 9.37 -3.29 -24.88
N PRO A 619 9.52 -4.61 -25.09
CA PRO A 619 9.20 -5.24 -26.37
C PRO A 619 7.77 -4.94 -26.79
N TYR A 620 7.58 -4.58 -28.06
CA TYR A 620 6.28 -4.25 -28.65
C TYR A 620 5.56 -3.07 -27.98
N GLN A 621 6.28 -2.14 -27.33
CA GLN A 621 5.74 -0.98 -26.59
C GLN A 621 4.59 -0.26 -27.30
N ARG A 622 4.69 -0.09 -28.64
CA ARG A 622 3.69 0.61 -29.45
C ARG A 622 2.31 -0.07 -29.51
N HIS A 623 2.25 -1.34 -29.16
CA HIS A 623 1.03 -2.16 -29.16
C HIS A 623 0.46 -2.38 -27.75
N LEU A 624 1.20 -2.00 -26.70
CA LEU A 624 0.77 -2.21 -25.33
C LEU A 624 -0.43 -1.30 -24.98
N PRO A 625 -1.40 -1.80 -24.20
CA PRO A 625 -2.48 -0.98 -23.68
C PRO A 625 -1.95 0.08 -22.71
N PRO A 626 -2.69 1.18 -22.51
CA PRO A 626 -2.31 2.20 -21.54
C PRO A 626 -2.26 1.63 -20.11
N PRO A 627 -1.53 2.31 -19.18
CA PRO A 627 -1.50 1.92 -17.78
C PRO A 627 -2.90 1.75 -17.19
N PRO A 628 -3.12 0.79 -16.29
CA PRO A 628 -4.42 0.56 -15.69
C PRO A 628 -4.99 1.80 -14.99
N THR A 629 -6.30 1.96 -15.09
CA THR A 629 -7.10 2.93 -14.34
C THR A 629 -8.24 2.18 -13.66
N PRO A 630 -8.96 2.79 -12.70
CA PRO A 630 -10.16 2.16 -12.14
C PRO A 630 -11.18 1.74 -13.22
N PHE A 631 -11.27 2.48 -14.33
CA PHE A 631 -12.11 2.12 -15.48
C PHE A 631 -11.66 0.79 -16.10
N THR A 632 -10.39 0.67 -16.48
CA THR A 632 -9.89 -0.55 -17.14
C THR A 632 -9.81 -1.73 -16.18
N TYR A 633 -9.72 -1.46 -14.88
CA TYR A 633 -9.90 -2.47 -13.82
C TYR A 633 -11.30 -3.04 -13.76
N LEU A 634 -12.31 -2.19 -13.61
CA LEU A 634 -13.71 -2.64 -13.56
C LEU A 634 -14.08 -3.37 -14.86
N LEU A 635 -13.59 -2.89 -16.01
CA LEU A 635 -13.79 -3.55 -17.30
C LEU A 635 -13.16 -4.94 -17.35
N THR A 636 -11.88 -5.07 -16.96
CA THR A 636 -11.16 -6.36 -16.98
C THR A 636 -11.82 -7.37 -16.04
N GLN A 637 -12.28 -6.93 -14.86
CA GLN A 637 -13.00 -7.79 -13.91
C GLN A 637 -14.36 -8.23 -14.47
N ALA A 638 -15.13 -7.31 -15.05
CA ALA A 638 -16.42 -7.63 -15.66
C ALA A 638 -16.27 -8.65 -16.80
N VAL A 639 -15.27 -8.46 -17.68
CA VAL A 639 -14.93 -9.42 -18.72
C VAL A 639 -14.52 -10.77 -18.13
N GLY A 640 -13.72 -10.79 -17.06
CA GLY A 640 -13.36 -12.02 -16.35
C GLY A 640 -14.60 -12.81 -15.88
N ARG A 641 -15.61 -12.12 -15.30
CA ARG A 641 -16.88 -12.74 -14.89
C ARG A 641 -17.66 -13.32 -16.07
N ILE A 642 -17.77 -12.58 -17.17
CA ILE A 642 -18.54 -13.01 -18.34
C ILE A 642 -17.84 -14.20 -19.01
N PHE A 643 -16.52 -14.12 -19.17
CA PHE A 643 -15.72 -15.10 -19.91
C PHE A 643 -15.52 -16.41 -19.15
N LEU A 644 -15.21 -16.35 -17.84
CA LEU A 644 -15.00 -17.53 -17.00
C LEU A 644 -16.34 -18.09 -16.54
N ASP A 645 -17.10 -18.65 -17.47
CA ASP A 645 -18.42 -19.23 -17.21
C ASP A 645 -18.43 -20.43 -16.25
N ASN A 646 -17.25 -20.98 -15.96
CA ASN A 646 -17.04 -22.17 -15.13
C ASN A 646 -16.25 -21.88 -13.83
N VAL A 647 -16.04 -20.60 -13.47
CA VAL A 647 -15.44 -20.19 -12.18
C VAL A 647 -16.44 -19.34 -11.42
N ASP A 648 -16.98 -19.90 -10.32
CA ASP A 648 -18.08 -19.27 -9.58
C ASP A 648 -17.67 -17.94 -8.93
N ASN A 649 -16.50 -17.90 -8.30
CA ASN A 649 -16.11 -16.75 -7.48
C ASN A 649 -15.13 -15.83 -8.19
N VAL A 650 -15.47 -14.54 -8.25
CA VAL A 650 -14.60 -13.47 -8.73
C VAL A 650 -14.35 -12.51 -7.58
N GLN A 651 -13.07 -12.34 -7.21
CA GLN A 651 -12.67 -11.46 -6.13
C GLN A 651 -12.39 -10.05 -6.63
N SER A 652 -12.79 -9.05 -5.84
CA SER A 652 -12.38 -7.66 -6.04
C SER A 652 -10.95 -7.45 -5.55
N SER A 653 -10.11 -6.80 -6.35
CA SER A 653 -8.75 -6.39 -6.00
C SER A 653 -8.73 -5.00 -5.33
N TRP A 654 -9.44 -4.86 -4.22
CA TRP A 654 -9.42 -3.62 -3.43
C TRP A 654 -8.01 -3.29 -2.92
N VAL A 655 -7.14 -4.29 -2.72
CA VAL A 655 -5.74 -4.13 -2.27
C VAL A 655 -4.89 -3.34 -3.28
N THR A 656 -5.25 -3.35 -4.56
CA THR A 656 -4.53 -2.59 -5.59
C THR A 656 -5.29 -1.37 -6.08
N GLN A 657 -6.56 -1.20 -5.69
CA GLN A 657 -7.46 -0.16 -6.23
C GLN A 657 -8.08 0.74 -5.15
N GLY A 658 -7.95 0.38 -3.88
CA GLY A 658 -8.64 0.99 -2.74
C GLY A 658 -10.06 0.47 -2.54
N LEU A 659 -10.56 0.61 -1.31
CA LEU A 659 -11.84 0.05 -0.88
C LEU A 659 -13.04 0.56 -1.69
N LYS A 660 -13.04 1.83 -2.12
CA LYS A 660 -14.12 2.41 -2.93
C LYS A 660 -14.26 1.73 -4.30
N VAL A 661 -13.14 1.45 -4.95
CA VAL A 661 -13.16 0.74 -6.25
C VAL A 661 -13.50 -0.73 -6.04
N GLY A 662 -13.00 -1.35 -4.96
CA GLY A 662 -13.38 -2.71 -4.55
C GLY A 662 -14.90 -2.86 -4.34
N GLN A 663 -15.51 -1.92 -3.62
CA GLN A 663 -16.95 -1.86 -3.40
C GLN A 663 -17.72 -1.67 -4.73
N ALA A 664 -17.25 -0.76 -5.60
CA ALA A 664 -17.86 -0.58 -6.92
C ALA A 664 -17.80 -1.87 -7.74
N ALA A 665 -16.70 -2.63 -7.66
CA ALA A 665 -16.48 -3.88 -8.37
C ALA A 665 -17.57 -4.95 -8.11
N LEU A 666 -18.31 -4.87 -7.01
CA LEU A 666 -19.46 -5.74 -6.72
C LEU A 666 -20.56 -5.64 -7.79
N PHE A 667 -20.67 -4.49 -8.45
CA PHE A 667 -21.58 -4.23 -9.57
C PHE A 667 -20.95 -4.48 -10.94
N PHE A 668 -19.72 -5.01 -10.98
CA PHE A 668 -18.97 -5.36 -12.19
C PHE A 668 -18.50 -6.82 -12.11
N GLY A 669 -19.37 -7.68 -11.58
CA GLY A 669 -19.18 -9.13 -11.55
C GLY A 669 -18.52 -9.71 -10.30
N ALA A 670 -17.91 -8.94 -9.41
CA ALA A 670 -17.36 -9.52 -8.18
C ALA A 670 -18.46 -9.96 -7.21
N ASN A 671 -18.29 -11.13 -6.59
CA ASN A 671 -19.13 -11.62 -5.49
C ASN A 671 -18.35 -11.80 -4.19
N ASP A 672 -17.07 -11.43 -4.18
CA ASP A 672 -16.15 -11.61 -3.07
C ASP A 672 -15.23 -10.40 -2.94
N MET A 673 -15.11 -9.84 -1.74
CA MET A 673 -14.19 -8.72 -1.45
C MET A 673 -12.75 -9.19 -1.23
N GLY A 674 -12.51 -10.50 -1.10
CA GLY A 674 -11.17 -11.04 -0.82
C GLY A 674 -10.80 -10.96 0.67
N SER A 675 -9.50 -10.88 0.96
CA SER A 675 -8.98 -10.78 2.32
C SER A 675 -9.07 -9.36 2.87
N ILE A 676 -9.25 -9.21 4.18
CA ILE A 676 -9.11 -7.92 4.90
C ILE A 676 -7.64 -7.44 5.00
N MET A 677 -6.67 -8.31 4.71
CA MET A 677 -5.23 -8.01 4.67
C MET A 677 -4.66 -7.52 6.01
N ILE A 678 -4.64 -8.42 7.01
CA ILE A 678 -4.01 -8.19 8.32
C ILE A 678 -2.51 -7.82 8.17
N GLU A 679 -1.85 -8.43 7.18
CA GLU A 679 -0.46 -8.20 6.81
C GLU A 679 -0.34 -8.23 5.27
N GLU A 680 0.42 -7.30 4.68
CA GLU A 680 0.70 -7.25 3.24
C GLU A 680 2.10 -6.64 3.00
N ASN A 681 3.01 -7.44 2.45
CA ASN A 681 4.42 -7.04 2.25
C ASN A 681 4.83 -6.88 0.78
N VAL A 682 4.07 -7.42 -0.19
CA VAL A 682 4.49 -7.52 -1.59
C VAL A 682 4.06 -6.29 -2.38
N VAL A 683 2.78 -5.94 -2.31
CA VAL A 683 2.15 -4.78 -2.94
C VAL A 683 2.60 -3.47 -2.26
N SER A 684 2.80 -3.51 -0.94
CA SER A 684 3.34 -2.42 -0.13
C SER A 684 4.80 -2.10 -0.48
N SER A 685 5.63 -3.13 -0.71
CA SER A 685 6.99 -2.95 -1.24
C SER A 685 7.00 -2.28 -2.62
N ALA A 686 5.92 -2.44 -3.39
CA ALA A 686 5.72 -1.78 -4.69
C ALA A 686 5.00 -0.41 -4.58
N GLY A 687 4.84 0.13 -3.37
CA GLY A 687 4.35 1.48 -3.12
C GLY A 687 2.83 1.63 -2.99
N THR A 688 2.09 0.53 -2.80
CA THR A 688 0.63 0.57 -2.58
C THR A 688 0.25 -0.01 -1.23
N THR A 689 -0.39 0.79 -0.39
CA THR A 689 -0.80 0.39 0.96
C THR A 689 -2.29 0.67 1.17
N TYR A 690 -3.10 -0.39 1.21
CA TYR A 690 -4.48 -0.33 1.65
C TYR A 690 -4.69 -1.36 2.76
N ARG A 691 -5.49 -0.99 3.77
CA ARG A 691 -5.89 -1.87 4.88
C ARG A 691 -7.39 -1.74 5.09
N ALA A 692 -7.99 -2.80 5.60
CA ALA A 692 -9.40 -2.85 5.96
C ALA A 692 -9.56 -3.74 7.19
N THR A 693 -10.54 -3.45 8.03
CA THR A 693 -10.99 -4.38 9.07
C THR A 693 -12.22 -5.15 8.60
N THR A 694 -12.65 -6.12 9.42
CA THR A 694 -13.94 -6.79 9.25
C THR A 694 -15.09 -5.77 9.23
N GLU A 695 -15.07 -4.76 10.10
CA GLU A 695 -16.07 -3.70 10.15
C GLU A 695 -16.11 -2.87 8.87
N ASP A 696 -14.95 -2.54 8.29
CA ASP A 696 -14.87 -1.81 7.03
C ASP A 696 -15.56 -2.58 5.90
N PHE A 697 -15.34 -3.89 5.82
CA PHE A 697 -15.97 -4.75 4.82
C PHE A 697 -17.47 -4.93 5.06
N VAL A 698 -17.87 -5.19 6.30
CA VAL A 698 -19.28 -5.28 6.68
C VAL A 698 -20.00 -3.99 6.31
N HIS A 699 -19.42 -2.83 6.63
CA HIS A 699 -19.96 -1.53 6.25
C HIS A 699 -20.03 -1.36 4.72
N ALA A 700 -18.93 -1.59 4.01
CA ALA A 700 -18.88 -1.41 2.56
C ALA A 700 -19.87 -2.32 1.82
N ILE A 701 -19.97 -3.59 2.21
CA ILE A 701 -20.88 -4.55 1.60
C ILE A 701 -22.35 -4.16 1.89
N THR A 702 -22.66 -3.84 3.15
CA THR A 702 -24.02 -3.45 3.56
C THR A 702 -24.45 -2.15 2.86
N ALA A 703 -23.56 -1.16 2.77
CA ALA A 703 -23.82 0.10 2.08
C ALA A 703 -24.02 -0.08 0.57
N ALA A 704 -23.47 -1.14 -0.03
CA ALA A 704 -23.72 -1.53 -1.41
C ALA A 704 -25.04 -2.31 -1.59
N GLY A 705 -25.77 -2.61 -0.51
CA GLY A 705 -27.07 -3.29 -0.55
C GLY A 705 -27.00 -4.82 -0.54
N PHE A 706 -25.86 -5.39 -0.14
CA PHE A 706 -25.67 -6.84 -0.03
C PHE A 706 -25.50 -7.27 1.44
N THR A 707 -25.70 -8.56 1.71
CA THR A 707 -25.43 -9.21 2.99
C THR A 707 -23.94 -9.61 3.07
N PRO A 708 -23.19 -9.10 4.06
CA PRO A 708 -21.79 -9.50 4.27
C PRO A 708 -21.69 -10.90 4.84
N VAL A 709 -20.84 -11.73 4.23
CA VAL A 709 -20.60 -13.11 4.65
C VAL A 709 -19.09 -13.36 4.79
N GLN A 710 -18.63 -13.62 6.01
CA GLN A 710 -17.30 -14.18 6.19
C GLN A 710 -17.31 -15.65 5.70
N ARG A 711 -16.38 -15.98 4.82
CA ARG A 711 -16.14 -17.33 4.31
C ARG A 711 -14.78 -17.85 4.76
N ASP A 712 -14.59 -19.15 4.63
CA ASP A 712 -13.25 -19.76 4.63
C ASP A 712 -12.64 -19.83 3.22
N THR A 713 -11.46 -20.44 3.09
CA THR A 713 -10.74 -20.60 1.81
C THR A 713 -11.51 -21.46 0.80
N LEU A 714 -12.40 -22.34 1.25
CA LEU A 714 -13.22 -23.21 0.41
C LEU A 714 -14.60 -22.60 0.09
N TYR A 715 -14.80 -21.30 0.38
CA TYR A 715 -16.05 -20.59 0.17
C TYR A 715 -17.24 -21.10 1.00
N ARG A 716 -16.96 -21.77 2.13
CA ARG A 716 -18.00 -22.14 3.10
C ARG A 716 -18.24 -20.98 4.05
N THR A 717 -19.51 -20.72 4.39
CA THR A 717 -19.89 -19.68 5.34
C THR A 717 -19.32 -19.96 6.73
N VAL A 718 -18.66 -18.96 7.29
CA VAL A 718 -18.20 -18.90 8.69
C VAL A 718 -19.20 -18.09 9.51
N THR A 719 -19.45 -16.85 9.09
CA THR A 719 -20.33 -15.89 9.78
C THR A 719 -21.11 -15.06 8.77
N THR A 720 -22.38 -14.78 9.04
CA THR A 720 -23.21 -13.82 8.30
C THR A 720 -23.49 -12.62 9.20
N TYR A 721 -23.34 -11.40 8.66
CA TYR A 721 -23.44 -10.15 9.41
C TYR A 721 -24.77 -9.43 9.20
#